data_AF-A0A9P1BHG9-F1
#
_entry.id   AF-A0A9P1BHG9-F1
#
_cell.length_a   1.000
_cell.length_b   1.000
_cell.length_c   1.000
_cell.angle_alpha   90.00
_cell.angle_beta   90.00
_cell.angle_gamma   90.00
#
_symmetry.space_group_name_H-M   'P 1'
#
loop_
_entity.id
_entity.type
_entity.pdbx_description
1 polymer ?
#
loop_
_entity_poly.entity_id
_entity_poly.type
_entity_poly.pdbx_seq_one_letter_code
_entity_poly.pdbx_strand_id
1 'polypeptide(L)'
;MEAHSPWKVTGEVARLSPANNYSAELTLSRPAEGLQVALDQSATLQVLGVCIEDNAKPADQKPVDAYTRGSDLVATYPKSSQGVRTQIYWHVEASELTSSIAPEIDLWVSAQTDLLDCQPTLHVQSQVTASEVFECLGTDPANYRPLRSQAELTLAPPEHRCVQGLIFRLPGNVTYAQLLHPSDVLIREEQNDATSAQTSLVADPVGEQTRYTCKSQLFFESLEKGVIRRARVRGVFVARENDLEAVAASARRLVEQKLPLTTPWGAKGPVHSSRDMSNHLTEVLQRPFNPTIFVVGDVILDRYHWGNVDRISPEAPIPLLRVDRHEQRLGGAGSVVSMLAALEVNVRLATVLGNDEAATRVMELLNDLGVEASAVLTDNNRPTTVKERFLGRAQSRHPQQMIRIDHEEDAPLNESLSSQMIEQITSHLEGVDVVLVSDYNKGVCAGEIIPAIVAAAEKKNIPVIADPIRGGDYSRYKGCACITPNRLEASLALGRKIETPEAGIEAAQDLLKFGVHSAIVTLDRDGMAWAREDGTHGISPIKPREVYDITGAGDMVLSIIGYSVAAGLEASQIVELANLAGGLEVERLGVVPLTRKELLEELHGNEPMRHLKALACDDLLEELRKRRQKGERIVMTNGCFDLIHPGHVASLQEARALGDCLVVGLNSDVSVRQLKGPQRPVIDEEGRAAMLTALECVDYVVLFDEVSVEPLVQRIMPDVLAKAAQYAPHQVVGYQIVQANGGEVVCTKMHNEYSTTSIIQGIQQLAAELAADNSK
;
A
#
# COMPACT_ATOMS: atom_id res chain seq x y z
N MET A 1 7.48 32.66 1.98
CA MET A 1 8.58 33.36 1.30
C MET A 1 8.76 32.68 -0.04
N GLU A 2 8.49 33.36 -1.15
CA GLU A 2 8.73 32.82 -2.49
C GLU A 2 10.25 32.68 -2.69
N ALA A 3 10.78 31.46 -2.61
CA ALA A 3 12.15 31.18 -3.01
C ALA A 3 12.23 31.39 -4.53
N HIS A 4 13.16 32.25 -4.98
CA HIS A 4 13.42 32.44 -6.40
C HIS A 4 13.84 31.11 -7.04
N SER A 5 13.06 30.64 -8.03
CA SER A 5 13.41 29.48 -8.85
C SER A 5 14.83 29.64 -9.43
N PRO A 6 15.71 28.63 -9.33
CA PRO A 6 17.05 28.67 -9.94
C PRO A 6 16.99 28.73 -11.48
N TRP A 7 15.87 28.29 -12.05
CA TRP A 7 15.55 28.39 -13.48
C TRP A 7 14.96 29.75 -13.83
N LYS A 8 15.58 30.45 -14.77
CA LYS A 8 15.05 31.64 -15.43
C LYS A 8 14.52 31.26 -16.81
N VAL A 9 13.20 31.27 -16.96
CA VAL A 9 12.54 30.93 -18.23
C VAL A 9 12.39 32.17 -19.10
N THR A 10 12.86 32.10 -20.34
CA THR A 10 12.68 33.12 -21.38
C THR A 10 12.25 32.47 -22.68
N GLY A 11 10.98 32.64 -23.06
CA GLY A 11 10.41 31.92 -24.21
C GLY A 11 10.38 30.41 -23.97
N GLU A 12 10.87 29.63 -24.91
CA GLU A 12 10.99 28.16 -24.80
C GLU A 12 12.28 27.69 -24.11
N VAL A 13 13.08 28.60 -23.56
CA VAL A 13 14.39 28.27 -22.97
C VAL A 13 14.36 28.51 -21.47
N ALA A 14 14.66 27.46 -20.69
CA ALA A 14 14.92 27.54 -19.27
C ALA A 14 16.43 27.61 -19.04
N ARG A 15 16.90 28.72 -18.46
CA ARG A 15 18.32 28.95 -18.17
C ARG A 15 18.59 28.77 -16.70
N LEU A 16 19.63 28.03 -16.36
CA LEU A 16 20.15 27.97 -15.00
C LEU A 16 20.95 29.25 -14.72
N SER A 17 20.67 29.92 -13.59
CA SER A 17 21.38 31.16 -13.24
C SER A 17 22.91 30.93 -13.18
N PRO A 18 23.71 31.83 -13.77
CA PRO A 18 25.14 31.57 -14.00
C PRO A 18 25.93 31.52 -12.70
N ALA A 19 26.64 30.41 -12.47
CA ALA A 19 27.88 30.44 -11.73
C ALA A 19 28.97 30.98 -12.68
N ASN A 20 29.96 31.73 -12.17
CA ASN A 20 30.88 32.60 -12.94
C ASN A 20 31.61 32.00 -14.18
N ASN A 21 31.51 30.69 -14.46
CA ASN A 21 32.35 29.98 -15.43
C ASN A 21 31.59 29.09 -16.46
N TYR A 22 30.25 29.03 -16.44
CA TYR A 22 29.47 28.33 -17.49
C TYR A 22 28.00 28.77 -17.53
N SER A 23 27.32 28.49 -18.64
CA SER A 23 25.86 28.61 -18.78
C SER A 23 25.25 27.26 -19.12
N ALA A 24 24.14 26.91 -18.48
CA ALA A 24 23.37 25.71 -18.78
C ALA A 24 21.94 26.09 -19.17
N GLU A 25 21.51 25.62 -20.33
CA GLU A 25 20.19 25.91 -20.88
C GLU A 25 19.48 24.62 -21.27
N LEU A 26 18.17 24.59 -21.09
CA LEU A 26 17.32 23.50 -21.52
C LEU A 26 16.14 24.06 -22.32
N THR A 27 15.82 23.41 -23.44
CA THR A 27 14.70 23.83 -24.30
C THR A 27 13.42 23.09 -23.89
N LEU A 28 12.41 23.82 -23.42
CA LEU A 28 11.15 23.28 -22.90
C LEU A 28 10.35 22.48 -23.94
N SER A 29 10.51 22.78 -25.23
CA SER A 29 9.87 21.99 -26.30
C SER A 29 10.54 20.63 -26.53
N ARG A 30 11.77 20.43 -26.02
CA ARG A 30 12.59 19.22 -26.19
C ARG A 30 13.45 18.92 -24.94
N PRO A 31 12.84 18.77 -23.75
CA PRO A 31 13.58 18.62 -22.50
C PRO A 31 14.36 17.30 -22.39
N ALA A 32 14.06 16.32 -23.26
CA ALA A 32 14.78 15.06 -23.36
C ALA A 32 16.19 15.24 -23.94
N GLU A 33 16.45 16.30 -24.72
CA GLU A 33 17.80 16.61 -25.26
C GLU A 33 18.85 16.82 -24.17
N GLY A 34 18.41 17.03 -22.93
CA GLY A 34 19.28 17.29 -21.80
C GLY A 34 19.71 18.75 -21.70
N LEU A 35 20.64 19.02 -20.80
CA LEU A 35 21.20 20.35 -20.61
C LEU A 35 22.28 20.63 -21.66
N GLN A 36 22.12 21.74 -22.37
CA GLN A 36 23.15 22.33 -23.20
C GLN A 36 24.04 23.20 -22.32
N VAL A 37 25.27 22.76 -22.09
CA VAL A 37 26.22 23.45 -21.22
C VAL A 37 27.33 24.09 -22.06
N ALA A 38 27.40 25.42 -22.03
CA ALA A 38 28.47 26.17 -22.68
C ALA A 38 29.52 26.60 -21.65
N LEU A 39 30.76 26.13 -21.87
CA LEU A 39 31.96 26.54 -21.13
C LEU A 39 32.68 27.64 -21.90
N ASP A 40 33.28 28.61 -21.19
CA ASP A 40 33.93 29.80 -21.74
C ASP A 40 34.64 29.58 -23.11
N GLN A 41 33.89 29.90 -24.18
CA GLN A 41 34.29 30.03 -25.58
C GLN A 41 34.90 28.81 -26.32
N SER A 42 34.71 27.54 -25.89
CA SER A 42 35.33 26.42 -26.64
C SER A 42 34.58 25.09 -26.76
N ALA A 43 33.60 24.76 -25.91
CA ALA A 43 32.85 23.51 -26.04
C ALA A 43 31.40 23.63 -25.55
N THR A 44 30.46 23.14 -26.35
CA THR A 44 29.06 22.87 -25.94
C THR A 44 28.95 21.40 -25.60
N LEU A 45 28.52 21.11 -24.37
CA LEU A 45 28.28 19.76 -23.88
C LEU A 45 26.77 19.50 -23.87
N GLN A 46 26.38 18.25 -24.08
CA GLN A 46 25.01 17.79 -23.87
C GLN A 46 25.03 16.79 -22.74
N VAL A 47 24.40 17.11 -21.61
CA VAL A 47 24.46 16.24 -20.42
C VAL A 47 23.07 15.88 -19.94
N LEU A 48 22.96 14.68 -19.36
CA LEU A 48 21.74 14.18 -18.69
C LEU A 48 20.51 14.10 -19.62
N GLY A 49 20.69 13.92 -20.93
CA GLY A 49 19.57 13.68 -21.85
C GLY A 49 18.90 12.34 -21.58
N VAL A 50 17.61 12.19 -21.87
CA VAL A 50 16.86 10.95 -21.63
C VAL A 50 16.34 10.38 -22.94
N CYS A 51 16.65 9.11 -23.21
CA CYS A 51 16.08 8.34 -24.31
C CYS A 51 14.86 7.57 -23.79
N ILE A 52 13.65 7.98 -24.19
CA ILE A 52 12.39 7.34 -23.78
C ILE A 52 11.99 6.18 -24.69
N GLU A 53 12.45 6.20 -25.95
CA GLU A 53 12.16 5.19 -26.96
C GLU A 53 13.47 4.56 -27.44
N ASP A 54 13.45 3.23 -27.66
CA ASP A 54 14.57 2.51 -28.23
C ASP A 54 14.91 3.04 -29.63
N ASN A 55 16.20 3.33 -29.85
CA ASN A 55 16.74 3.87 -31.10
C ASN A 55 16.22 5.26 -31.54
N ALA A 56 15.43 5.96 -30.71
CA ALA A 56 15.04 7.34 -30.97
C ALA A 56 16.09 8.32 -30.42
N LYS A 57 16.41 9.38 -31.16
CA LYS A 57 17.22 10.47 -30.61
C LYS A 57 16.39 11.23 -29.58
N PRO A 58 16.98 11.69 -28.46
CA PRO A 58 16.27 12.53 -27.49
C PRO A 58 15.61 13.78 -28.11
N ALA A 59 16.22 14.32 -29.18
CA ALA A 59 15.73 15.48 -29.93
C ALA A 59 14.38 15.28 -30.64
N ASP A 60 14.01 14.02 -30.92
CA ASP A 60 12.79 13.69 -31.67
C ASP A 60 11.58 13.47 -30.73
N GLN A 61 11.77 13.55 -29.41
CA GLN A 61 10.78 13.22 -28.39
C GLN A 61 10.12 14.50 -27.83
N LYS A 62 8.84 14.70 -28.14
CA LYS A 62 8.08 15.87 -27.69
C LYS A 62 7.31 15.58 -26.39
N PRO A 63 7.43 16.44 -25.36
CA PRO A 63 6.62 16.30 -24.16
C PRO A 63 5.16 16.68 -24.44
N VAL A 64 4.24 16.10 -23.65
CA VAL A 64 2.85 16.54 -23.55
C VAL A 64 2.80 17.90 -22.84
N ASP A 65 3.62 18.06 -21.81
CA ASP A 65 3.70 19.27 -21.01
C ASP A 65 5.11 19.43 -20.42
N ALA A 66 5.58 20.67 -20.29
CA ALA A 66 6.86 21.01 -19.70
C ALA A 66 6.80 22.38 -19.01
N TYR A 67 7.08 22.43 -17.72
CA TYR A 67 6.98 23.65 -16.90
C TYR A 67 7.96 23.64 -15.74
N THR A 68 8.18 24.79 -15.12
CA THR A 68 8.98 24.92 -13.89
C THR A 68 8.07 25.00 -12.65
N ARG A 69 8.49 24.37 -11.56
CA ARG A 69 7.80 24.36 -10.27
C ARG A 69 8.83 24.40 -9.14
N GLY A 70 8.99 25.56 -8.50
CA GLY A 70 10.02 25.74 -7.47
C GLY A 70 11.42 25.55 -8.03
N SER A 71 12.18 24.57 -7.50
CA SER A 71 13.53 24.21 -7.99
C SER A 71 13.52 23.20 -9.14
N ASP A 72 12.34 22.71 -9.53
CA ASP A 72 12.19 21.63 -10.50
C ASP A 72 11.77 22.16 -11.87
N LEU A 73 12.34 21.60 -12.93
CA LEU A 73 11.75 21.62 -14.27
C LEU A 73 11.17 20.23 -14.55
N VAL A 74 9.86 20.17 -14.81
CA VAL A 74 9.10 18.93 -14.98
C VAL A 74 8.68 18.80 -16.43
N ALA A 75 8.89 17.63 -17.03
CA ALA A 75 8.43 17.29 -18.36
C ALA A 75 7.70 15.95 -18.37
N THR A 76 6.48 15.91 -18.91
CA THR A 76 5.67 14.69 -19.02
C THR A 76 5.60 14.24 -20.48
N TYR A 77 5.80 12.96 -20.73
CA TYR A 77 5.82 12.38 -22.06
C TYR A 77 4.61 11.50 -22.33
N PRO A 78 4.20 11.37 -23.61
CA PRO A 78 3.20 10.39 -23.98
C PRO A 78 3.72 8.97 -23.68
N LYS A 79 2.79 8.03 -23.64
CA LYS A 79 3.10 6.61 -23.47
C LYS A 79 3.99 6.14 -24.62
N SER A 80 5.13 5.53 -24.31
CA SER A 80 6.06 4.99 -25.30
C SER A 80 5.49 3.77 -26.03
N SER A 81 6.16 3.32 -27.09
CA SER A 81 5.85 2.09 -27.81
C SER A 81 5.84 0.84 -26.92
N GLN A 82 6.63 0.85 -25.85
CA GLN A 82 6.68 -0.18 -24.80
C GLN A 82 5.54 -0.07 -23.78
N GLY A 83 4.69 0.95 -23.88
CA GLY A 83 3.60 1.16 -22.95
C GLY A 83 3.99 1.88 -21.65
N VAL A 84 5.13 2.58 -21.64
CA VAL A 84 5.65 3.27 -20.45
C VAL A 84 5.34 4.76 -20.54
N ARG A 85 4.70 5.32 -19.51
CA ARG A 85 4.58 6.77 -19.32
C ARG A 85 5.80 7.25 -18.55
N THR A 86 6.46 8.26 -19.10
CA THR A 86 7.69 8.81 -18.51
C THR A 86 7.51 10.26 -18.09
N GLN A 87 7.99 10.59 -16.89
CA GLN A 87 8.11 11.96 -16.41
C GLN A 87 9.56 12.22 -16.03
N ILE A 88 10.10 13.36 -16.48
CA ILE A 88 11.46 13.79 -16.21
C ILE A 88 11.40 15.02 -15.30
N TYR A 89 12.24 15.03 -14.27
CA TYR A 89 12.39 16.14 -13.35
C TYR A 89 13.85 16.54 -13.33
N TRP A 90 14.11 17.81 -13.58
CA TRP A 90 15.42 18.43 -13.41
C TRP A 90 15.41 19.24 -12.13
N HIS A 91 15.93 18.65 -11.06
CA HIS A 91 16.03 19.28 -9.76
C HIS A 91 17.40 19.94 -9.61
N VAL A 92 17.40 21.20 -9.22
CA VAL A 92 18.64 21.94 -8.94
C VAL A 92 18.78 22.09 -7.44
N GLU A 93 19.87 21.53 -6.90
CA GLU A 93 20.19 21.67 -5.49
C GLU A 93 21.13 22.87 -5.28
N ALA A 94 20.75 23.78 -4.37
CA ALA A 94 21.58 24.89 -3.98
C ALA A 94 22.75 24.37 -3.12
N SER A 95 23.93 24.25 -3.71
CA SER A 95 25.12 23.77 -3.00
C SER A 95 25.61 24.81 -1.97
N GLU A 96 25.70 24.42 -0.70
CA GLU A 96 26.31 25.24 0.38
C GLU A 96 27.85 25.35 0.27
N LEU A 97 28.46 24.78 -0.79
CA LEU A 97 29.90 24.84 -1.00
C LEU A 97 30.33 26.25 -1.43
N THR A 98 30.99 26.93 -0.49
CA THR A 98 31.81 28.13 -0.63
C THR A 98 32.30 28.42 -2.06
N SER A 99 31.70 29.41 -2.73
CA SER A 99 32.21 30.28 -3.80
C SER A 99 32.96 29.70 -5.04
N SER A 100 33.15 28.40 -5.20
CA SER A 100 33.93 27.82 -6.32
C SER A 100 33.31 26.60 -7.01
N ILE A 101 32.14 26.14 -6.57
CA ILE A 101 31.48 24.93 -7.10
C ILE A 101 30.15 25.29 -7.79
N ALA A 102 29.90 24.64 -8.92
CA ALA A 102 28.68 24.73 -9.69
C ALA A 102 27.47 24.14 -8.93
N PRO A 103 26.22 24.56 -9.23
CA PRO A 103 25.04 23.86 -8.75
C PRO A 103 25.06 22.37 -9.14
N GLU A 104 24.67 21.51 -8.20
CA GLU A 104 24.45 20.08 -8.46
C GLU A 104 23.08 19.91 -9.10
N ILE A 105 23.01 19.08 -10.14
CA ILE A 105 21.79 18.88 -10.91
C ILE A 105 21.40 17.42 -10.80
N ASP A 106 20.25 17.16 -10.20
CA ASP A 106 19.65 15.84 -10.16
C ASP A 106 18.61 15.69 -11.27
N LEU A 107 18.82 14.68 -12.10
CA LEU A 107 17.83 14.20 -13.03
C LEU A 107 17.07 13.04 -12.39
N TRP A 108 15.79 13.24 -12.11
CA TRP A 108 14.88 12.14 -11.76
C TRP A 108 14.08 11.74 -13.00
N VAL A 109 14.09 10.44 -13.30
CA VAL A 109 13.27 9.86 -14.36
C VAL A 109 12.29 8.91 -13.73
N SER A 110 11.00 9.20 -13.86
CA SER A 110 9.89 8.40 -13.37
C SER A 110 9.26 7.62 -14.52
N ALA A 111 9.07 6.32 -14.34
CA ALA A 111 8.46 5.41 -15.29
C ALA A 111 7.24 4.71 -14.67
N GLN A 112 6.14 4.65 -15.40
CA GLN A 112 4.91 3.96 -15.02
C GLN A 112 4.32 3.21 -16.22
N THR A 113 3.80 2.00 -16.02
CA THR A 113 3.06 1.28 -17.07
C THR A 113 1.63 0.97 -16.65
N ASP A 114 0.76 0.82 -17.65
CA ASP A 114 -0.58 0.23 -17.46
C ASP A 114 -0.60 -1.26 -17.84
N LEU A 115 0.52 -1.79 -18.37
CA LEU A 115 0.70 -3.19 -18.73
C LEU A 115 0.96 -4.02 -17.47
N LEU A 116 0.56 -5.30 -17.47
CA LEU A 116 0.78 -6.20 -16.33
C LEU A 116 2.27 -6.35 -16.01
N ASP A 117 3.09 -6.46 -17.06
CA ASP A 117 4.54 -6.43 -16.99
C ASP A 117 5.10 -5.70 -18.23
N CYS A 118 6.18 -4.97 -18.05
CA CYS A 118 6.90 -4.23 -19.07
C CYS A 118 8.35 -4.03 -18.64
N GLN A 119 9.33 -4.30 -19.49
CA GLN A 119 10.72 -3.93 -19.21
C GLN A 119 11.06 -2.60 -19.88
N PRO A 120 11.11 -1.47 -19.14
CA PRO A 120 11.43 -0.17 -19.72
C PRO A 120 12.92 -0.08 -20.11
N THR A 121 13.21 0.26 -21.36
CA THR A 121 14.59 0.49 -21.85
C THR A 121 14.97 1.97 -21.81
N LEU A 122 14.81 2.60 -20.65
CA LEU A 122 15.12 4.03 -20.48
C LEU A 122 16.61 4.23 -20.22
N HIS A 123 17.22 5.15 -20.97
CA HIS A 123 18.64 5.48 -20.83
C HIS A 123 18.87 6.97 -20.60
N VAL A 124 19.85 7.30 -19.76
CA VAL A 124 20.43 8.64 -19.69
C VAL A 124 21.66 8.71 -20.57
N GLN A 125 21.71 9.71 -21.44
CA GLN A 125 22.79 9.94 -22.38
C GLN A 125 23.47 11.29 -22.11
N SER A 126 24.79 11.28 -22.02
CA SER A 126 25.63 12.47 -21.99
C SER A 126 26.69 12.40 -23.09
N GLN A 127 26.85 13.49 -23.84
CA GLN A 127 27.87 13.68 -24.85
C GLN A 127 28.81 14.81 -24.45
N VAL A 128 30.07 14.45 -24.16
CA VAL A 128 31.07 15.35 -23.61
C VAL A 128 32.42 15.19 -24.31
N THR A 129 33.13 16.28 -24.52
CA THR A 129 34.52 16.22 -25.00
C THR A 129 35.46 16.27 -23.80
N ALA A 130 36.40 15.33 -23.69
CA ALA A 130 37.29 15.23 -22.52
C ALA A 130 38.70 14.74 -22.91
N SER A 131 39.70 15.10 -22.09
CA SER A 131 41.08 14.61 -22.22
C SER A 131 41.33 13.35 -21.41
N GLU A 132 40.67 13.22 -20.26
CA GLU A 132 40.77 12.06 -19.37
C GLU A 132 39.37 11.67 -18.87
N VAL A 133 39.17 10.38 -18.66
CA VAL A 133 37.93 9.84 -18.10
C VAL A 133 38.29 8.89 -16.95
N PHE A 134 37.57 8.99 -15.84
CA PHE A 134 37.71 8.08 -14.71
C PHE A 134 36.38 7.37 -14.46
N GLU A 135 36.46 6.10 -14.10
CA GLU A 135 35.37 5.37 -13.49
C GLU A 135 35.31 5.74 -12.00
N CYS A 136 34.12 6.12 -11.55
CA CYS A 136 33.79 6.40 -10.16
C CYS A 136 33.09 5.18 -9.57
N LEU A 137 33.65 4.60 -8.50
CA LEU A 137 33.08 3.48 -7.78
C LEU A 137 33.05 3.77 -6.27
N GLY A 138 31.85 3.91 -5.70
CA GLY A 138 31.63 4.33 -4.32
C GLY A 138 31.91 5.81 -4.08
N THR A 139 32.18 6.15 -2.82
CA THR A 139 32.32 7.52 -2.32
C THR A 139 33.74 7.87 -1.87
N ASP A 140 34.69 6.95 -2.10
CA ASP A 140 36.09 7.09 -1.75
C ASP A 140 36.91 7.35 -3.04
N PRO A 141 37.58 8.51 -3.16
CA PRO A 141 38.43 8.83 -4.31
C PRO A 141 39.49 7.77 -4.62
N ALA A 142 39.94 7.00 -3.64
CA ALA A 142 40.92 5.92 -3.84
C ALA A 142 40.42 4.81 -4.77
N ASN A 143 39.10 4.69 -4.94
CA ASN A 143 38.48 3.71 -5.82
C ASN A 143 38.30 4.22 -7.25
N TYR A 144 38.65 5.48 -7.54
CA TYR A 144 38.44 6.07 -8.87
C TYR A 144 39.59 5.71 -9.81
N ARG A 145 39.26 5.15 -10.97
CA ARG A 145 40.27 4.55 -11.87
C ARG A 145 40.26 5.24 -13.23
N PRO A 146 41.42 5.64 -13.78
CA PRO A 146 41.48 6.20 -15.12
C PRO A 146 41.13 5.12 -16.16
N LEU A 147 40.24 5.47 -17.08
CA LEU A 147 39.87 4.63 -18.20
C LEU A 147 40.80 4.89 -19.38
N ARG A 148 41.31 3.81 -19.99
CA ARG A 148 42.14 3.93 -21.20
C ARG A 148 41.25 4.17 -22.41
N SER A 149 41.70 5.02 -23.33
CA SER A 149 40.98 5.29 -24.58
C SER A 149 40.83 4.00 -25.40
N GLN A 150 39.62 3.47 -25.43
CA GLN A 150 39.15 2.39 -26.28
C GLN A 150 37.93 2.92 -27.04
N ALA A 151 37.72 2.45 -28.28
CA ALA A 151 36.62 2.94 -29.13
C ALA A 151 35.24 2.74 -28.49
N GLU A 152 35.07 1.65 -27.75
CA GLU A 152 33.85 1.35 -26.99
C GLU A 152 34.23 0.60 -25.71
N LEU A 153 33.64 1.02 -24.59
CA LEU A 153 33.84 0.44 -23.28
C LEU A 153 32.49 0.21 -22.60
N THR A 154 32.35 -0.93 -21.96
CA THR A 154 31.21 -1.26 -21.10
C THR A 154 31.71 -1.35 -19.66
N LEU A 155 31.07 -0.61 -18.75
CA LEU A 155 31.34 -0.72 -17.33
C LEU A 155 30.56 -1.89 -16.75
N ALA A 156 31.27 -2.74 -16.01
CA ALA A 156 30.64 -3.81 -15.27
C ALA A 156 29.87 -3.28 -14.05
N PRO A 157 28.78 -3.92 -13.64
CA PRO A 157 28.16 -3.63 -12.36
C PRO A 157 29.12 -3.91 -11.20
N PRO A 158 29.08 -3.10 -10.12
CA PRO A 158 29.89 -3.32 -8.92
C PRO A 158 29.49 -4.61 -8.17
N GLU A 159 30.41 -5.09 -7.33
CA GLU A 159 30.18 -6.27 -6.47
C GLU A 159 29.19 -5.97 -5.33
N HIS A 160 28.99 -4.70 -4.98
CA HIS A 160 28.09 -4.25 -3.93
C HIS A 160 27.34 -2.98 -4.39
N ARG A 161 26.12 -2.75 -3.86
CA ARG A 161 25.38 -1.49 -4.11
C ARG A 161 26.18 -0.28 -3.62
N CYS A 162 26.76 0.46 -4.56
CA CYS A 162 27.50 1.69 -4.32
C CYS A 162 27.24 2.67 -5.48
N VAL A 163 27.69 3.93 -5.33
CA VAL A 163 27.61 4.91 -6.42
C VAL A 163 28.48 4.42 -7.57
N GLN A 164 27.94 4.37 -8.78
CA GLN A 164 28.72 4.16 -9.99
C GLN A 164 28.61 5.39 -10.87
N GLY A 165 29.70 5.81 -11.51
CA GLY A 165 29.65 6.97 -12.39
C GLY A 165 30.88 7.13 -13.26
N LEU A 166 30.86 8.19 -14.06
CA LEU A 166 31.97 8.59 -14.92
C LEU A 166 32.36 10.04 -14.63
N ILE A 167 33.66 10.29 -14.52
CA ILE A 167 34.25 11.61 -14.31
C ILE A 167 35.02 11.99 -15.57
N PHE A 168 34.63 13.11 -16.16
CA PHE A 168 35.16 13.63 -17.40
C PHE A 168 35.94 14.91 -17.13
N ARG A 169 37.23 14.87 -17.43
CA ARG A 169 38.11 16.02 -17.39
C ARG A 169 38.01 16.78 -18.72
N LEU A 170 37.16 17.81 -18.71
CA LEU A 170 36.81 18.61 -19.88
C LEU A 170 37.95 19.56 -20.30
N PRO A 171 37.92 20.13 -21.52
CA PRO A 171 38.81 21.20 -21.93
C PRO A 171 38.69 22.41 -21.00
N GLY A 172 39.83 22.99 -20.60
CA GLY A 172 39.88 24.06 -19.60
C GLY A 172 39.97 23.55 -18.15
N ASN A 173 39.52 24.36 -17.19
CA ASN A 173 39.72 24.10 -15.75
C ASN A 173 38.48 23.50 -15.05
N VAL A 174 37.67 22.71 -15.79
CA VAL A 174 36.38 22.17 -15.31
C VAL A 174 36.36 20.64 -15.48
N THR A 175 35.76 19.95 -14.52
CA THR A 175 35.49 18.52 -14.53
C THR A 175 33.98 18.31 -14.42
N TYR A 176 33.42 17.42 -15.24
CA TYR A 176 32.02 17.00 -15.15
C TYR A 176 31.97 15.56 -14.66
N ALA A 177 31.11 15.26 -13.68
CA ALA A 177 30.84 13.88 -13.29
C ALA A 177 29.35 13.57 -13.43
N GLN A 178 29.06 12.38 -13.95
CA GLN A 178 27.73 11.77 -13.97
C GLN A 178 27.73 10.60 -12.99
N LEU A 179 26.89 10.69 -11.95
CA LEU A 179 26.83 9.72 -10.87
C LEU A 179 25.44 9.07 -10.82
N LEU A 180 25.40 7.74 -10.80
CA LEU A 180 24.19 6.95 -10.60
C LEU A 180 24.02 6.65 -9.11
N HIS A 181 22.79 6.82 -8.62
CA HIS A 181 22.48 6.47 -7.24
C HIS A 181 22.60 4.94 -7.01
N PRO A 182 23.05 4.46 -5.83
CA PRO A 182 23.26 3.03 -5.59
C PRO A 182 22.02 2.12 -5.76
N SER A 183 20.81 2.68 -5.69
CA SER A 183 19.57 1.93 -5.95
C SER A 183 19.38 1.57 -7.41
N ASP A 184 20.01 2.32 -8.31
CA ASP A 184 19.81 2.22 -9.76
C ASP A 184 20.94 1.41 -10.42
N VAL A 185 21.72 0.72 -9.56
CA VAL A 185 22.92 -0.05 -9.89
C VAL A 185 22.64 -1.53 -9.60
N LEU A 186 22.73 -2.35 -10.64
CA LEU A 186 22.52 -3.80 -10.55
C LEU A 186 23.74 -4.48 -9.90
N ILE A 187 23.52 -5.52 -9.09
CA ILE A 187 24.59 -6.31 -8.45
C ILE A 187 24.84 -7.57 -9.28
N ARG A 188 26.09 -8.03 -9.36
CA ARG A 188 26.42 -9.37 -9.89
C ARG A 188 25.90 -10.46 -8.95
N GLU A 189 24.70 -11.00 -9.17
CA GLU A 189 24.26 -12.25 -8.54
C GLU A 189 24.71 -13.46 -9.39
N GLU A 190 24.86 -14.64 -8.76
CA GLU A 190 25.50 -15.86 -9.31
C GLU A 190 24.82 -16.50 -10.54
N GLN A 191 23.94 -15.79 -11.25
CA GLN A 191 23.37 -16.24 -12.53
C GLN A 191 24.28 -15.89 -13.71
N ASN A 192 24.45 -16.89 -14.58
CA ASN A 192 25.40 -16.92 -15.69
C ASN A 192 24.93 -16.15 -16.94
N ASP A 193 23.98 -15.21 -16.82
CA ASP A 193 23.50 -14.39 -17.95
C ASP A 193 24.28 -13.07 -18.03
N ALA A 194 25.24 -13.05 -18.94
CA ALA A 194 26.26 -12.03 -19.08
C ALA A 194 25.85 -10.77 -19.89
N THR A 195 24.57 -10.39 -19.95
CA THR A 195 24.05 -9.57 -21.07
C THR A 195 23.33 -8.27 -20.75
N SER A 196 23.67 -7.53 -19.70
CA SER A 196 23.33 -6.09 -19.70
C SER A 196 24.35 -5.23 -18.97
N ALA A 197 25.23 -4.60 -19.75
CA ALA A 197 26.03 -3.44 -19.38
C ALA A 197 25.17 -2.36 -18.69
N GLN A 198 25.58 -1.85 -17.53
CA GLN A 198 24.85 -0.75 -16.89
C GLN A 198 25.13 0.61 -17.56
N THR A 199 26.38 0.82 -17.95
CA THR A 199 26.83 2.04 -18.62
C THR A 199 27.78 1.69 -19.76
N SER A 200 27.47 2.18 -20.96
CA SER A 200 28.36 2.10 -22.12
C SER A 200 28.95 3.47 -22.43
N LEU A 201 30.19 3.46 -22.91
CA LEU A 201 30.98 4.63 -23.25
C LEU A 201 31.59 4.44 -24.63
N VAL A 202 31.17 5.26 -25.58
CA VAL A 202 31.72 5.27 -26.95
C VAL A 202 32.65 6.47 -27.09
N ALA A 203 33.85 6.26 -27.61
CA ALA A 203 34.89 7.26 -27.75
C ALA A 203 35.15 7.57 -29.24
N ASP A 204 34.83 8.79 -29.65
CA ASP A 204 35.02 9.30 -31.01
C ASP A 204 36.16 10.33 -31.03
N PRO A 205 37.31 10.05 -31.67
CA PRO A 205 38.41 11.00 -31.77
C PRO A 205 38.01 12.23 -32.61
N VAL A 206 38.19 13.44 -32.07
CA VAL A 206 37.92 14.71 -32.74
C VAL A 206 39.09 15.67 -32.51
N GLY A 207 40.07 15.66 -33.42
CA GLY A 207 41.30 16.46 -33.29
C GLY A 207 42.22 15.93 -32.19
N GLU A 208 42.70 16.80 -31.29
CA GLU A 208 43.51 16.42 -30.11
C GLU A 208 42.67 15.95 -28.91
N GLN A 209 41.34 16.00 -29.03
CA GLN A 209 40.40 15.63 -27.98
C GLN A 209 39.54 14.45 -28.40
N THR A 210 38.94 13.78 -27.42
CA THR A 210 38.00 12.68 -27.68
C THR A 210 36.62 13.08 -27.21
N ARG A 211 35.64 12.92 -28.10
CA ARG A 211 34.23 13.06 -27.77
C ARG A 211 33.73 11.73 -27.23
N TYR A 212 33.20 11.74 -26.02
CA TYR A 212 32.64 10.59 -25.36
C TYR A 212 31.13 10.67 -25.37
N THR A 213 30.48 9.58 -25.76
CA THR A 213 29.03 9.38 -25.59
C THR A 213 28.82 8.32 -24.53
N CYS A 214 28.36 8.74 -23.37
CA CYS A 214 27.99 7.88 -22.24
C CYS A 214 26.49 7.57 -22.31
N LYS A 215 26.11 6.31 -22.17
CA LYS A 215 24.73 5.85 -22.03
C LYS A 215 24.61 4.97 -20.79
N SER A 216 23.78 5.40 -19.83
CA SER A 216 23.49 4.64 -18.61
C SER A 216 22.04 4.19 -18.62
N GLN A 217 21.78 2.88 -18.50
CA GLN A 217 20.42 2.34 -18.37
C GLN A 217 19.90 2.57 -16.95
N LEU A 218 18.63 2.97 -16.82
CA LEU A 218 18.02 3.40 -15.55
C LEU A 218 17.26 2.29 -14.83
N PHE A 219 16.65 1.36 -15.58
CA PHE A 219 15.79 0.32 -15.04
C PHE A 219 16.17 -1.03 -15.66
N PHE A 220 16.28 -2.06 -14.83
CA PHE A 220 16.63 -3.43 -15.24
C PHE A 220 15.58 -4.45 -14.80
N GLU A 221 14.73 -4.05 -13.85
CA GLU A 221 13.60 -4.83 -13.41
C GLU A 221 12.38 -4.54 -14.28
N SER A 222 11.54 -5.54 -14.40
CA SER A 222 10.17 -5.44 -14.87
C SER A 222 9.37 -4.37 -14.11
N LEU A 223 8.67 -3.52 -14.85
CA LEU A 223 7.74 -2.52 -14.35
C LEU A 223 6.33 -3.07 -14.44
N GLU A 224 5.68 -3.21 -13.29
CA GLU A 224 4.32 -3.76 -13.19
C GLU A 224 3.24 -2.66 -13.22
N LYS A 225 2.01 -3.06 -13.53
CA LYS A 225 0.85 -2.17 -13.53
C LYS A 225 0.69 -1.48 -12.18
N GLY A 226 0.62 -0.15 -12.19
CA GLY A 226 0.40 0.65 -10.98
C GLY A 226 1.65 0.93 -10.15
N VAL A 227 2.81 0.36 -10.52
CA VAL A 227 4.10 0.68 -9.90
C VAL A 227 4.72 1.91 -10.57
N ILE A 228 5.22 2.84 -9.76
CA ILE A 228 6.01 3.98 -10.23
C ILE A 228 7.47 3.75 -9.81
N ARG A 229 8.35 3.54 -10.79
CA ARG A 229 9.79 3.47 -10.56
C ARG A 229 10.42 4.81 -10.87
N ARG A 230 11.37 5.25 -10.04
CA ARG A 230 12.18 6.44 -10.30
C ARG A 230 13.65 6.08 -10.19
N ALA A 231 14.43 6.57 -11.15
CA ALA A 231 15.89 6.52 -11.11
C ALA A 231 16.43 7.94 -10.95
N ARG A 232 17.60 8.07 -10.32
CA ARG A 232 18.28 9.32 -10.04
C ARG A 232 19.69 9.32 -10.62
N VAL A 233 19.96 10.30 -11.47
CA VAL A 233 21.28 10.57 -12.02
C VAL A 233 21.71 11.98 -11.66
N ARG A 234 22.85 12.12 -11.00
CA ARG A 234 23.42 13.42 -10.62
C ARG A 234 24.49 13.83 -11.62
N GLY A 235 24.34 15.04 -12.16
CA GLY A 235 25.39 15.75 -12.88
C GLY A 235 26.02 16.80 -11.98
N VAL A 236 27.34 16.81 -11.89
CA VAL A 236 28.08 17.81 -11.11
C VAL A 236 29.24 18.38 -11.91
N PHE A 237 29.42 19.71 -11.83
CA PHE A 237 30.55 20.41 -12.40
C PHE A 237 31.46 20.93 -11.28
N VAL A 238 32.73 20.58 -11.32
CA VAL A 238 33.72 20.98 -10.31
C VAL A 238 34.93 21.61 -10.97
N ALA A 239 35.64 22.47 -10.24
CA ALA A 239 36.94 22.97 -10.69
C ALA A 239 37.94 21.79 -10.79
N ARG A 240 38.92 21.90 -11.69
CA ARG A 240 39.94 20.84 -11.87
C ARG A 240 40.79 20.59 -10.63
N GLU A 241 40.99 21.62 -9.81
CA GLU A 241 41.73 21.51 -8.56
C GLU A 241 40.92 20.69 -7.55
N ASN A 242 41.48 19.57 -7.09
CA ASN A 242 40.83 18.61 -6.20
C ASN A 242 39.50 18.02 -6.74
N ASP A 243 39.40 17.87 -8.07
CA ASP A 243 38.17 17.41 -8.73
C ASP A 243 37.64 16.07 -8.21
N LEU A 244 38.51 15.08 -8.02
CA LEU A 244 38.12 13.76 -7.50
C LEU A 244 37.55 13.83 -6.07
N GLU A 245 38.12 14.67 -5.20
CA GLU A 245 37.64 14.85 -3.83
C GLU A 245 36.30 15.57 -3.81
N ALA A 246 36.13 16.58 -4.67
CA ALA A 246 34.87 17.30 -4.83
C ALA A 246 33.76 16.40 -5.38
N VAL A 247 34.07 15.53 -6.35
CA VAL A 247 33.14 14.51 -6.85
C VAL A 247 32.80 13.49 -5.77
N ALA A 248 33.78 13.05 -4.96
CA ALA A 248 33.51 12.16 -3.84
C ALA A 248 32.61 12.79 -2.77
N ALA A 249 32.78 14.08 -2.47
CA ALA A 249 31.87 14.80 -1.58
C ALA A 249 30.44 14.85 -2.16
N SER A 250 30.30 15.05 -3.47
CA SER A 250 29.01 15.00 -4.17
C SER A 250 28.39 13.60 -4.11
N ALA A 251 29.20 12.55 -4.32
CA ALA A 251 28.78 11.16 -4.22
C ALA A 251 28.30 10.80 -2.79
N ARG A 252 28.97 11.29 -1.73
CA ARG A 252 28.51 11.09 -0.34
C ARG A 252 27.13 11.70 -0.11
N ARG A 253 26.93 12.96 -0.53
CA ARG A 253 25.62 13.62 -0.45
C ARG A 253 24.54 12.90 -1.25
N LEU A 254 24.88 12.42 -2.45
CA LEU A 254 23.97 11.64 -3.28
C LEU A 254 23.45 10.40 -2.55
N VAL A 255 24.29 9.72 -1.76
CA VAL A 255 23.92 8.54 -0.95
C VAL A 255 23.13 8.90 0.30
N GLU A 256 23.46 10.02 0.95
CA GLU A 256 22.81 10.46 2.20
C GLU A 256 21.38 10.97 1.97
N GLN A 257 21.06 11.45 0.76
CA GLN A 257 19.76 12.00 0.43
C GLN A 257 18.75 10.90 0.08
N LYS A 258 17.63 10.86 0.82
CA LYS A 258 16.51 9.96 0.54
C LYS A 258 15.92 10.24 -0.86
N LEU A 259 15.67 9.17 -1.62
CA LEU A 259 14.94 9.25 -2.89
C LEU A 259 13.53 9.85 -2.66
N PRO A 260 13.03 10.75 -3.52
CA PRO A 260 11.64 11.18 -3.46
C PRO A 260 10.71 10.02 -3.83
N LEU A 261 10.07 9.43 -2.80
CA LEU A 261 8.92 8.52 -2.83
C LEU A 261 8.80 7.60 -4.06
N THR A 262 9.86 6.93 -4.50
CA THR A 262 9.69 5.64 -5.19
C THR A 262 8.82 4.77 -4.29
N THR A 263 7.75 4.16 -4.81
CA THR A 263 7.11 3.03 -4.10
C THR A 263 8.23 2.05 -3.75
N PRO A 264 8.61 1.90 -2.48
CA PRO A 264 9.91 1.30 -2.16
C PRO A 264 9.91 -0.18 -2.49
N TRP A 265 10.96 -0.63 -3.16
CA TRP A 265 11.47 -1.98 -2.95
C TRP A 265 12.88 -1.89 -2.36
N GLY A 266 13.00 -2.33 -1.10
CA GLY A 266 14.19 -2.89 -0.46
C GLY A 266 15.53 -2.13 -0.47
N ALA A 267 15.82 -1.41 0.65
CA ALA A 267 17.14 -1.29 1.35
C ALA A 267 17.12 0.00 2.23
N LYS A 268 17.39 0.07 3.54
CA LYS A 268 18.05 -0.76 4.56
C LYS A 268 17.39 -0.55 5.95
N GLY A 269 17.51 -1.55 6.83
CA GLY A 269 16.85 -1.70 8.15
C GLY A 269 15.79 -2.81 8.05
N PRO A 270 15.46 -3.58 9.11
CA PRO A 270 14.47 -4.65 9.03
C PRO A 270 13.09 -4.01 8.80
N VAL A 271 12.82 -3.69 7.54
CA VAL A 271 11.57 -3.16 7.04
C VAL A 271 11.08 -4.26 6.13
N HIS A 272 10.16 -5.05 6.65
CA HIS A 272 9.34 -5.93 5.84
C HIS A 272 8.87 -5.13 4.61
N SER A 273 9.11 -5.61 3.38
CA SER A 273 8.57 -4.96 2.17
C SER A 273 7.06 -4.73 2.33
N SER A 274 6.39 -3.81 1.64
CA SER A 274 4.92 -3.65 1.81
C SER A 274 4.15 -4.97 1.62
N ARG A 275 4.72 -5.90 0.84
CA ARG A 275 4.26 -7.28 0.70
C ARG A 275 4.64 -8.16 1.90
N ASP A 276 5.87 -8.13 2.40
CA ASP A 276 6.26 -8.86 3.63
C ASP A 276 5.56 -8.32 4.88
N MET A 277 5.26 -7.02 4.92
CA MET A 277 4.59 -6.33 6.02
C MET A 277 3.11 -6.66 5.99
N SER A 278 2.48 -6.59 4.81
CA SER A 278 1.11 -7.08 4.67
C SER A 278 1.02 -8.58 4.97
N ASN A 279 1.99 -9.40 4.53
CA ASN A 279 2.06 -10.82 4.87
C ASN A 279 2.25 -11.04 6.38
N HIS A 280 3.08 -10.24 7.04
CA HIS A 280 3.29 -10.34 8.48
C HIS A 280 2.08 -9.89 9.29
N LEU A 281 1.45 -8.77 8.92
CA LEU A 281 0.19 -8.30 9.52
C LEU A 281 -0.94 -9.32 9.28
N THR A 282 -0.97 -9.92 8.10
CA THR A 282 -1.87 -11.03 7.75
C THR A 282 -1.62 -12.23 8.65
N GLU A 283 -0.37 -12.66 8.82
CA GLU A 283 -0.01 -13.75 9.74
C GLU A 283 -0.46 -13.44 11.18
N VAL A 284 -0.26 -12.21 11.65
CA VAL A 284 -0.64 -11.79 13.00
C VAL A 284 -2.15 -11.81 13.18
N LEU A 285 -2.92 -11.40 12.18
CA LEU A 285 -4.38 -11.45 12.20
C LEU A 285 -4.95 -12.85 11.96
N GLN A 286 -4.23 -13.75 11.29
CA GLN A 286 -4.63 -15.15 11.06
C GLN A 286 -4.32 -16.07 12.24
N ARG A 287 -3.34 -15.72 13.07
CA ARG A 287 -3.01 -16.50 14.27
C ARG A 287 -4.20 -16.49 15.24
N PRO A 288 -4.57 -17.64 15.82
CA PRO A 288 -5.57 -17.67 16.88
C PRO A 288 -5.01 -16.94 18.11
N PHE A 289 -5.40 -15.68 18.26
CA PHE A 289 -4.93 -14.78 19.31
C PHE A 289 -6.12 -14.00 19.88
N ASN A 290 -6.48 -14.27 21.13
CA ASN A 290 -7.61 -13.64 21.82
C ASN A 290 -7.10 -12.94 23.09
N PRO A 291 -6.49 -11.75 22.96
CA PRO A 291 -5.96 -11.02 24.10
C PRO A 291 -7.09 -10.62 25.05
N THR A 292 -6.72 -10.30 26.28
CA THR A 292 -7.62 -9.67 27.25
C THR A 292 -7.32 -8.18 27.33
N ILE A 293 -8.24 -7.35 26.84
CA ILE A 293 -8.10 -5.89 26.84
C ILE A 293 -9.10 -5.29 27.82
N PHE A 294 -8.60 -4.44 28.73
CA PHE A 294 -9.42 -3.77 29.73
C PHE A 294 -9.70 -2.33 29.31
N VAL A 295 -10.95 -2.05 28.94
CA VAL A 295 -11.40 -0.70 28.58
C VAL A 295 -11.88 0.03 29.83
N VAL A 296 -11.36 1.23 30.05
CA VAL A 296 -11.78 2.16 31.09
C VAL A 296 -12.25 3.44 30.41
N GLY A 297 -13.48 3.88 30.68
CA GLY A 297 -13.92 5.12 30.06
C GLY A 297 -15.40 5.42 30.21
N ASP A 298 -15.81 6.47 29.52
CA ASP A 298 -17.20 6.94 29.53
C ASP A 298 -18.02 6.18 28.48
N VAL A 299 -18.96 5.34 28.93
CA VAL A 299 -19.90 4.66 28.03
C VAL A 299 -21.06 5.59 27.67
N ILE A 300 -21.41 5.61 26.39
CA ILE A 300 -22.49 6.41 25.83
C ILE A 300 -23.49 5.45 25.15
N LEU A 301 -24.79 5.69 25.31
CA LEU A 301 -25.81 5.03 24.52
C LEU A 301 -26.22 5.93 23.35
N ASP A 302 -25.85 5.55 22.14
CA ASP A 302 -26.28 6.24 20.93
C ASP A 302 -27.64 5.72 20.49
N ARG A 303 -28.66 6.60 20.44
CA ARG A 303 -30.01 6.26 19.99
C ARG A 303 -30.32 6.95 18.66
N TYR A 304 -30.83 6.20 17.69
CA TYR A 304 -31.15 6.68 16.36
C TYR A 304 -32.65 6.51 16.10
N HIS A 305 -33.30 7.61 15.73
CA HIS A 305 -34.71 7.66 15.35
C HIS A 305 -34.81 7.99 13.87
N TRP A 306 -35.12 6.99 13.06
CA TRP A 306 -35.23 7.12 11.61
C TRP A 306 -36.69 7.35 11.21
N GLY A 307 -36.93 8.35 10.37
CA GLY A 307 -38.29 8.65 9.92
C GLY A 307 -38.37 9.46 8.64
N ASN A 308 -39.60 9.64 8.17
CA ASN A 308 -39.89 10.46 6.99
C ASN A 308 -40.40 11.84 7.40
N VAL A 309 -39.96 12.85 6.66
CA VAL A 309 -40.36 14.26 6.85
C VAL A 309 -41.25 14.67 5.68
N ASP A 310 -42.54 14.36 5.79
CA ASP A 310 -43.49 14.53 4.69
C ASP A 310 -44.14 15.93 4.67
N ARG A 311 -44.18 16.64 5.80
CA ARG A 311 -44.86 17.93 5.95
C ARG A 311 -44.34 18.76 7.14
N ILE A 312 -44.66 20.05 7.12
CA ILE A 312 -44.45 20.98 8.23
C ILE A 312 -45.64 20.90 9.21
N SER A 313 -45.37 21.10 10.50
CA SER A 313 -46.40 21.10 11.54
C SER A 313 -47.37 22.28 11.37
N PRO A 314 -48.69 22.08 11.59
CA PRO A 314 -49.65 23.18 11.65
C PRO A 314 -49.55 23.99 12.95
N GLU A 315 -48.86 23.48 13.98
CA GLU A 315 -48.74 24.11 15.31
C GLU A 315 -47.56 25.10 15.39
N ALA A 316 -46.49 24.82 14.65
CA ALA A 316 -45.29 25.66 14.57
C ALA A 316 -44.58 25.38 13.22
N PRO A 317 -43.75 26.31 12.71
CA PRO A 317 -43.02 26.13 11.45
C PRO A 317 -41.83 25.16 11.62
N ILE A 318 -42.10 23.96 12.14
CA ILE A 318 -41.14 22.89 12.39
C ILE A 318 -41.48 21.66 11.54
N PRO A 319 -40.49 20.89 11.07
CA PRO A 319 -40.77 19.66 10.33
C PRO A 319 -41.39 18.59 11.25
N LEU A 320 -42.36 17.82 10.73
CA LEU A 320 -42.89 16.65 11.41
C LEU A 320 -42.13 15.40 10.98
N LEU A 321 -41.37 14.82 11.91
CA LEU A 321 -40.69 13.55 11.71
C LEU A 321 -41.59 12.39 12.14
N ARG A 322 -42.04 11.59 11.18
CA ARG A 322 -42.73 10.33 11.47
C ARG A 322 -41.69 9.22 11.56
N VAL A 323 -41.30 8.88 12.78
CA VAL A 323 -40.36 7.80 13.07
C VAL A 323 -40.97 6.44 12.69
N ASP A 324 -40.20 5.62 11.98
CA ASP A 324 -40.59 4.25 11.57
C ASP A 324 -39.55 3.20 11.94
N ARG A 325 -38.34 3.59 12.34
CA ARG A 325 -37.29 2.69 12.82
C ARG A 325 -36.52 3.31 13.97
N HIS A 326 -36.30 2.51 15.01
CA HIS A 326 -35.43 2.83 16.15
C HIS A 326 -34.21 1.92 16.12
N GLU A 327 -33.07 2.46 16.53
CA GLU A 327 -31.81 1.73 16.58
C GLU A 327 -30.99 2.27 17.74
N GLN A 328 -30.33 1.38 18.48
CA GLN A 328 -29.53 1.74 19.66
C GLN A 328 -28.19 1.03 19.57
N ARG A 329 -27.12 1.77 19.81
CA ARG A 329 -25.74 1.28 19.72
C ARG A 329 -24.93 1.77 20.91
N LEU A 330 -23.87 1.04 21.24
CA LEU A 330 -22.88 1.49 22.20
C LEU A 330 -21.98 2.56 21.54
N GLY A 331 -21.72 3.63 22.28
CA GLY A 331 -20.87 4.76 21.90
C GLY A 331 -19.84 5.06 22.99
N GLY A 332 -18.88 5.95 22.69
CA GLY A 332 -17.79 6.27 23.60
C GLY A 332 -16.93 5.04 23.90
N ALA A 333 -16.62 4.80 25.18
CA ALA A 333 -15.94 3.56 25.58
C ALA A 333 -16.69 2.28 25.16
N GLY A 334 -18.02 2.35 25.01
CA GLY A 334 -18.82 1.23 24.51
C GLY A 334 -18.61 0.94 23.01
N SER A 335 -18.24 1.94 22.22
CA SER A 335 -17.85 1.80 20.81
C SER A 335 -16.54 0.99 20.70
N VAL A 336 -15.53 1.38 21.48
CA VAL A 336 -14.24 0.66 21.62
C VAL A 336 -14.49 -0.80 22.00
N VAL A 337 -15.34 -1.05 22.99
CA VAL A 337 -15.73 -2.41 23.40
C VAL A 337 -16.36 -3.20 22.25
N SER A 338 -17.27 -2.59 21.49
CA SER A 338 -17.94 -3.24 20.36
C SER A 338 -16.96 -3.60 19.24
N MET A 339 -15.99 -2.74 18.97
CA MET A 339 -14.94 -2.95 17.98
C MET A 339 -14.00 -4.07 18.39
N LEU A 340 -13.54 -4.07 19.64
CA LEU A 340 -12.70 -5.15 20.19
C LEU A 340 -13.43 -6.50 20.17
N ALA A 341 -14.71 -6.53 20.53
CA ALA A 341 -15.51 -7.76 20.47
C ALA A 341 -15.61 -8.30 19.02
N ALA A 342 -15.73 -7.43 18.02
CA ALA A 342 -15.73 -7.83 16.60
C ALA A 342 -14.37 -8.36 16.10
N LEU A 343 -13.29 -8.05 16.82
CA LEU A 343 -11.94 -8.61 16.62
C LEU A 343 -11.70 -9.90 17.44
N GLU A 344 -12.75 -10.44 18.08
CA GLU A 344 -12.70 -11.66 18.91
C GLU A 344 -11.79 -11.54 20.15
N VAL A 345 -11.62 -10.31 20.64
CA VAL A 345 -10.87 -9.99 21.87
C VAL A 345 -11.73 -10.29 23.10
N ASN A 346 -11.10 -10.77 24.18
CA ASN A 346 -11.75 -10.85 25.49
C ASN A 346 -11.77 -9.46 26.12
N VAL A 347 -12.93 -8.83 26.22
CA VAL A 347 -13.04 -7.44 26.70
C VAL A 347 -13.52 -7.40 28.15
N ARG A 348 -12.78 -6.68 28.99
CA ARG A 348 -13.24 -6.21 30.30
C ARG A 348 -13.61 -4.73 30.21
N LEU A 349 -14.63 -4.30 30.94
CA LEU A 349 -15.06 -2.90 30.95
C LEU A 349 -15.23 -2.35 32.37
N ALA A 350 -14.60 -1.20 32.62
CA ALA A 350 -14.83 -0.38 33.82
C ALA A 350 -15.41 0.97 33.40
N THR A 351 -16.60 1.27 33.94
CA THR A 351 -17.31 2.52 33.65
C THR A 351 -18.33 2.82 34.76
N VAL A 352 -18.94 3.99 34.72
CA VAL A 352 -20.07 4.36 35.59
C VAL A 352 -21.31 4.59 34.73
N LEU A 353 -22.39 3.90 35.08
CA LEU A 353 -23.71 4.12 34.50
C LEU A 353 -24.68 4.70 35.53
N GLY A 354 -25.75 5.33 35.06
CA GLY A 354 -26.86 5.75 35.91
C GLY A 354 -27.67 4.55 36.40
N ASN A 355 -28.73 4.82 37.16
CA ASN A 355 -29.75 3.84 37.51
C ASN A 355 -31.04 4.10 36.72
N ASP A 356 -30.97 3.87 35.42
CA ASP A 356 -32.04 4.19 34.47
C ASP A 356 -32.21 3.12 33.37
N GLU A 357 -33.23 3.33 32.52
CA GLU A 357 -33.51 2.43 31.39
C GLU A 357 -32.34 2.36 30.41
N ALA A 358 -31.60 3.47 30.24
CA ALA A 358 -30.43 3.50 29.38
C ALA A 358 -29.30 2.62 29.92
N ALA A 359 -29.04 2.63 31.23
CA ALA A 359 -28.08 1.72 31.87
C ALA A 359 -28.47 0.25 31.65
N THR A 360 -29.75 -0.06 31.84
CA THR A 360 -30.27 -1.43 31.61
C THR A 360 -30.00 -1.87 30.18
N ARG A 361 -30.28 -0.99 29.21
CA ARG A 361 -30.06 -1.28 27.79
C ARG A 361 -28.58 -1.42 27.43
N VAL A 362 -27.71 -0.60 28.01
CA VAL A 362 -26.26 -0.71 27.85
C VAL A 362 -25.78 -2.07 28.36
N MET A 363 -26.22 -2.51 29.53
CA MET A 363 -25.85 -3.82 30.09
C MET A 363 -26.33 -4.98 29.23
N GLU A 364 -27.53 -4.91 28.64
CA GLU A 364 -28.01 -5.91 27.67
C GLU A 364 -27.09 -5.99 26.44
N LEU A 365 -26.74 -4.85 25.83
CA LEU A 365 -25.85 -4.79 24.67
C LEU A 365 -24.45 -5.32 24.99
N LEU A 366 -23.92 -5.04 26.18
CA LEU A 366 -22.63 -5.57 26.63
C LEU A 366 -22.67 -7.10 26.83
N ASN A 367 -23.77 -7.61 27.38
CA ASN A 367 -23.97 -9.05 27.55
C ASN A 367 -24.10 -9.78 26.21
N ASP A 368 -24.81 -9.18 25.25
CA ASP A 368 -24.96 -9.72 23.88
C ASP A 368 -23.60 -9.84 23.17
N LEU A 369 -22.64 -8.96 23.51
CA LEU A 369 -21.26 -8.97 23.01
C LEU A 369 -20.32 -9.88 23.83
N GLY A 370 -20.78 -10.47 24.94
CA GLY A 370 -19.95 -11.34 25.79
C GLY A 370 -18.90 -10.59 26.61
N VAL A 371 -19.12 -9.31 26.93
CA VAL A 371 -18.16 -8.45 27.64
C VAL A 371 -18.20 -8.74 29.14
N GLU A 372 -17.03 -8.81 29.78
CA GLU A 372 -16.91 -8.91 31.23
C GLU A 372 -17.13 -7.51 31.87
N ALA A 373 -18.36 -7.26 32.29
CA ALA A 373 -18.82 -5.97 32.83
C ALA A 373 -18.88 -5.94 34.38
N SER A 374 -18.06 -6.75 35.07
CA SER A 374 -18.05 -6.81 36.55
C SER A 374 -17.55 -5.53 37.23
N ALA A 375 -16.77 -4.71 36.53
CA ALA A 375 -16.25 -3.43 37.00
C ALA A 375 -17.14 -2.23 36.63
N VAL A 376 -18.38 -2.47 36.18
CA VAL A 376 -19.37 -1.40 35.93
C VAL A 376 -20.02 -0.99 37.25
N LEU A 377 -19.88 0.28 37.61
CA LEU A 377 -20.50 0.85 38.82
C LEU A 377 -21.78 1.63 38.46
N THR A 378 -22.69 1.72 39.43
CA THR A 378 -23.94 2.48 39.31
C THR A 378 -23.89 3.74 40.15
N ASP A 379 -24.24 4.89 39.57
CA ASP A 379 -24.47 6.14 40.29
C ASP A 379 -25.94 6.56 40.19
N ASN A 380 -26.61 6.67 41.34
CA ASN A 380 -28.02 7.05 41.39
C ASN A 380 -28.27 8.55 41.17
N ASN A 381 -27.22 9.37 41.18
CA ASN A 381 -27.32 10.83 41.09
C ASN A 381 -26.97 11.37 39.70
N ARG A 382 -26.54 10.52 38.77
CA ARG A 382 -26.19 10.91 37.40
C ARG A 382 -26.96 10.06 36.39
N PRO A 383 -27.44 10.65 35.28
CA PRO A 383 -28.02 9.87 34.21
C PRO A 383 -26.92 9.09 33.48
N THR A 384 -27.27 7.94 32.90
CA THR A 384 -26.44 7.32 31.87
C THR A 384 -26.34 8.26 30.68
N THR A 385 -25.13 8.44 30.14
CA THR A 385 -24.92 9.33 28.99
C THR A 385 -25.64 8.78 27.76
N VAL A 386 -26.59 9.54 27.20
CA VAL A 386 -27.35 9.17 25.99
C VAL A 386 -27.21 10.26 24.94
N LYS A 387 -26.96 9.87 23.68
CA LYS A 387 -27.00 10.77 22.53
C LYS A 387 -28.08 10.32 21.55
N GLU A 388 -29.21 11.01 21.57
CA GLU A 388 -30.35 10.72 20.69
C GLU A 388 -30.25 11.54 19.39
N ARG A 389 -30.30 10.88 18.24
CA ARG A 389 -30.19 11.46 16.90
C ARG A 389 -31.48 11.18 16.12
N PHE A 390 -32.09 12.23 15.59
CA PHE A 390 -33.29 12.12 14.78
C PHE A 390 -32.92 12.34 13.31
N LEU A 391 -33.15 11.33 12.48
CA LEU A 391 -32.76 11.30 11.07
C LEU A 391 -34.01 11.32 10.18
N GLY A 392 -34.09 12.37 9.35
CA GLY A 392 -35.18 12.58 8.41
C GLY A 392 -34.80 12.18 7.00
N ARG A 393 -35.69 11.42 6.35
CA ARG A 393 -35.68 11.18 4.90
C ARG A 393 -36.68 12.12 4.24
N ALA A 394 -36.24 12.85 3.21
CA ALA A 394 -37.10 13.64 2.35
C ALA A 394 -37.13 13.00 0.95
N GLN A 395 -38.32 12.82 0.38
CA GLN A 395 -38.61 12.26 -0.96
C GLN A 395 -37.38 12.12 -1.89
N SER A 396 -36.76 10.93 -1.90
CA SER A 396 -35.61 10.55 -2.76
C SER A 396 -34.22 11.09 -2.39
N ARG A 397 -34.03 11.71 -1.21
CA ARG A 397 -32.73 12.20 -0.71
C ARG A 397 -32.13 11.27 0.35
N HIS A 398 -30.82 11.39 0.51
CA HIS A 398 -30.07 10.71 1.57
C HIS A 398 -30.58 11.17 2.95
N PRO A 399 -30.63 10.28 3.95
CA PRO A 399 -31.06 10.63 5.30
C PRO A 399 -30.18 11.76 5.87
N GLN A 400 -30.80 12.76 6.48
CA GLN A 400 -30.11 13.88 7.13
C GLN A 400 -30.45 13.93 8.61
N GLN A 401 -29.43 14.16 9.45
CA GLN A 401 -29.63 14.39 10.88
C GLN A 401 -30.28 15.76 11.09
N MET A 402 -31.46 15.77 11.73
CA MET A 402 -32.27 16.96 11.96
C MET A 402 -31.99 17.60 13.32
N ILE A 403 -31.91 16.78 14.36
CA ILE A 403 -31.65 17.22 15.73
C ILE A 403 -30.90 16.13 16.50
N ARG A 404 -30.04 16.56 17.43
CA ARG A 404 -29.40 15.72 18.42
C ARG A 404 -29.77 16.21 19.82
N ILE A 405 -30.12 15.29 20.70
CA ILE A 405 -30.42 15.55 22.11
C ILE A 405 -29.40 14.76 22.93
N ASP A 406 -28.64 15.47 23.76
CA ASP A 406 -27.62 14.88 24.62
C ASP A 406 -28.17 14.90 26.07
N HIS A 407 -28.27 13.72 26.68
CA HIS A 407 -28.59 13.54 28.11
C HIS A 407 -27.31 13.13 28.81
N GLU A 408 -26.65 14.07 29.49
CA GLU A 408 -25.32 13.83 30.04
C GLU A 408 -25.03 14.72 31.26
N GLU A 409 -24.11 14.25 32.10
CA GLU A 409 -23.50 14.99 33.20
C GLU A 409 -21.98 14.85 33.08
N ASP A 410 -21.25 15.96 33.01
CA ASP A 410 -19.80 15.98 32.79
C ASP A 410 -18.98 16.20 34.07
N ALA A 411 -19.66 16.39 35.20
CA ALA A 411 -19.01 16.52 36.51
C ALA A 411 -18.16 15.27 36.83
N PRO A 412 -16.96 15.46 37.43
CA PRO A 412 -16.17 14.34 37.96
C PRO A 412 -16.96 13.48 38.95
N LEU A 413 -16.62 12.20 39.02
CA LEU A 413 -17.18 11.31 40.04
C LEU A 413 -16.87 11.85 41.45
N ASN A 414 -17.80 11.65 42.38
CA ASN A 414 -17.54 11.96 43.79
C ASN A 414 -16.40 11.08 44.36
N GLU A 415 -15.79 11.51 45.46
CA GLU A 415 -14.61 10.83 46.04
C GLU A 415 -14.85 9.35 46.36
N SER A 416 -16.05 9.00 46.85
CA SER A 416 -16.40 7.61 47.19
C SER A 416 -16.44 6.73 45.94
N LEU A 417 -17.10 7.19 44.88
CA LEU A 417 -17.26 6.44 43.64
C LEU A 417 -15.95 6.38 42.86
N SER A 418 -15.16 7.45 42.87
CA SER A 418 -13.80 7.46 42.32
C SER A 418 -12.89 6.43 43.01
N SER A 419 -12.93 6.35 44.34
CA SER A 419 -12.17 5.36 45.11
C SER A 419 -12.60 3.92 44.81
N GLN A 420 -13.91 3.67 44.72
CA GLN A 420 -14.45 2.37 44.33
C GLN A 420 -14.04 2.00 42.89
N MET A 421 -14.06 2.94 41.97
CA MET A 421 -13.63 2.71 40.59
C MET A 421 -12.15 2.31 40.52
N ILE A 422 -11.28 3.02 41.24
CA ILE A 422 -9.85 2.67 41.32
C ILE A 422 -9.66 1.26 41.88
N GLU A 423 -10.41 0.87 42.92
CA GLU A 423 -10.36 -0.48 43.50
C GLU A 423 -10.85 -1.55 42.51
N GLN A 424 -11.97 -1.30 41.81
CA GLN A 424 -12.49 -2.21 40.79
C GLN A 424 -11.49 -2.42 39.66
N ILE A 425 -10.91 -1.33 39.13
CA ILE A 425 -9.93 -1.44 38.06
C ILE A 425 -8.70 -2.21 38.55
N THR A 426 -8.15 -1.84 39.70
CA THR A 426 -6.93 -2.46 40.24
C THR A 426 -7.10 -3.97 40.48
N SER A 427 -8.27 -4.40 40.96
CA SER A 427 -8.57 -5.81 41.24
C SER A 427 -8.77 -6.65 39.96
N HIS A 428 -9.14 -6.03 38.85
CA HIS A 428 -9.39 -6.72 37.57
C HIS A 428 -8.19 -6.64 36.58
N LEU A 429 -7.04 -6.10 37.00
CA LEU A 429 -5.83 -6.03 36.16
C LEU A 429 -5.14 -7.40 35.95
N GLU A 430 -5.46 -8.43 36.73
CA GLU A 430 -4.82 -9.74 36.58
C GLU A 430 -5.24 -10.44 35.27
N GLY A 431 -4.25 -10.85 34.48
CA GLY A 431 -4.48 -11.49 33.18
C GLY A 431 -4.87 -10.52 32.06
N VAL A 432 -4.79 -9.21 32.29
CA VAL A 432 -4.98 -8.17 31.26
C VAL A 432 -3.68 -7.94 30.51
N ASP A 433 -3.76 -7.92 29.18
CA ASP A 433 -2.62 -7.67 28.30
C ASP A 433 -2.41 -6.16 28.05
N VAL A 434 -3.48 -5.38 27.92
CA VAL A 434 -3.46 -3.93 27.65
C VAL A 434 -4.65 -3.24 28.32
N VAL A 435 -4.43 -2.03 28.85
CA VAL A 435 -5.51 -1.13 29.32
C VAL A 435 -5.74 -0.01 28.30
N LEU A 436 -6.98 0.18 27.87
CA LEU A 436 -7.38 1.29 27.01
C LEU A 436 -8.22 2.30 27.79
N VAL A 437 -7.82 3.56 27.77
CA VAL A 437 -8.56 4.67 28.38
C VAL A 437 -9.27 5.45 27.27
N SER A 438 -10.60 5.46 27.30
CA SER A 438 -11.44 6.20 26.35
C SER A 438 -12.11 7.37 27.08
N ASP A 439 -11.45 8.53 27.06
CA ASP A 439 -11.81 9.70 27.86
C ASP A 439 -12.67 10.69 27.04
N TYR A 440 -13.99 10.63 27.22
CA TYR A 440 -14.94 11.53 26.55
C TYR A 440 -15.32 12.73 27.42
N ASN A 441 -14.56 12.97 28.50
CA ASN A 441 -14.81 14.03 29.47
C ASN A 441 -16.25 13.96 30.06
N LYS A 442 -16.71 12.76 30.47
CA LYS A 442 -17.98 12.55 31.20
C LYS A 442 -17.77 12.14 32.67
N GLY A 443 -16.55 12.32 33.15
CA GLY A 443 -16.19 12.25 34.56
C GLY A 443 -15.57 10.93 35.01
N VAL A 444 -15.71 9.82 34.27
CA VAL A 444 -15.11 8.52 34.65
C VAL A 444 -13.58 8.59 34.66
N CYS A 445 -12.99 9.29 33.70
CA CYS A 445 -11.55 9.43 33.55
C CYS A 445 -10.98 10.66 34.28
N ALA A 446 -11.78 11.36 35.09
CA ALA A 446 -11.37 12.59 35.77
C ALA A 446 -10.61 12.33 37.08
N GLY A 447 -9.86 13.33 37.53
CA GLY A 447 -9.16 13.31 38.81
C GLY A 447 -8.02 12.29 38.85
N GLU A 448 -7.95 11.53 39.95
CA GLU A 448 -6.85 10.60 40.25
C GLU A 448 -6.99 9.22 39.59
N ILE A 449 -8.05 8.99 38.80
CA ILE A 449 -8.34 7.68 38.23
C ILE A 449 -7.24 7.26 37.24
N ILE A 450 -6.92 8.07 36.23
CA ILE A 450 -5.86 7.74 35.25
C ILE A 450 -4.49 7.55 35.94
N PRO A 451 -4.01 8.49 36.79
CA PRO A 451 -2.75 8.29 37.52
C PRO A 451 -2.72 6.99 38.35
N ALA A 452 -3.82 6.65 39.02
CA ALA A 452 -3.90 5.42 39.82
C ALA A 452 -3.85 4.16 38.95
N ILE A 453 -4.55 4.16 37.80
CA ILE A 453 -4.53 3.07 36.82
C ILE A 453 -3.11 2.87 36.28
N VAL A 454 -2.46 3.95 35.84
CA VAL A 454 -1.08 3.90 35.33
C VAL A 454 -0.14 3.31 36.38
N ALA A 455 -0.19 3.80 37.63
CA ALA A 455 0.65 3.30 38.71
C ALA A 455 0.37 1.83 39.08
N ALA A 456 -0.87 1.35 38.93
CA ALA A 456 -1.24 -0.03 39.18
C ALA A 456 -0.81 -0.96 38.03
N ALA A 457 -0.99 -0.51 36.79
CA ALA A 457 -0.63 -1.23 35.56
C ALA A 457 0.90 -1.35 35.40
N GLU A 458 1.66 -0.30 35.73
CA GLU A 458 3.12 -0.28 35.68
C GLU A 458 3.74 -1.38 36.57
N LYS A 459 3.20 -1.59 37.78
CA LYS A 459 3.65 -2.67 38.69
C LYS A 459 3.48 -4.08 38.11
N LYS A 460 2.61 -4.23 37.10
CA LYS A 460 2.31 -5.49 36.41
C LYS A 460 2.88 -5.53 34.99
N ASN A 461 3.61 -4.50 34.55
CA ASN A 461 4.07 -4.30 33.17
C ASN A 461 2.95 -4.33 32.13
N ILE A 462 1.77 -3.80 32.48
CA ILE A 462 0.63 -3.71 31.57
C ILE A 462 0.66 -2.31 30.91
N PRO A 463 0.77 -2.20 29.58
CA PRO A 463 0.72 -0.91 28.90
C PRO A 463 -0.66 -0.26 29.01
N VAL A 464 -0.67 1.04 29.30
CA VAL A 464 -1.88 1.88 29.32
C VAL A 464 -1.86 2.81 28.11
N ILE A 465 -2.91 2.77 27.29
CA ILE A 465 -3.04 3.60 26.08
C ILE A 465 -4.27 4.47 26.26
N ALA A 466 -4.14 5.78 26.06
CA ALA A 466 -5.24 6.71 26.31
C ALA A 466 -5.60 7.51 25.06
N ASP A 467 -6.89 7.57 24.75
CA ASP A 467 -7.45 8.54 23.83
C ASP A 467 -7.81 9.81 24.63
N PRO A 468 -7.05 10.91 24.46
CA PRO A 468 -7.11 12.04 25.36
C PRO A 468 -8.28 12.96 25.05
N ILE A 469 -8.74 13.72 26.05
CA ILE A 469 -9.78 14.73 25.86
C ILE A 469 -9.32 15.85 24.92
N ARG A 470 -10.31 16.49 24.30
CA ARG A 470 -10.12 17.80 23.68
C ARG A 470 -9.78 18.85 24.74
N GLY A 471 -8.52 19.27 24.81
CA GLY A 471 -8.06 20.21 25.82
C GLY A 471 -6.58 20.59 25.71
N GLY A 472 -6.12 21.41 26.66
CA GLY A 472 -4.78 22.00 26.67
C GLY A 472 -3.74 21.31 27.55
N ASP A 473 -4.15 20.50 28.53
CA ASP A 473 -3.23 19.90 29.50
C ASP A 473 -3.34 18.38 29.53
N TYR A 474 -2.29 17.71 29.04
CA TYR A 474 -2.16 16.26 28.98
C TYR A 474 -1.31 15.68 30.12
N SER A 475 -0.96 16.48 31.13
CA SER A 475 -0.22 16.02 32.31
C SER A 475 -0.89 14.86 33.05
N ARG A 476 -2.22 14.76 32.97
CA ARG A 476 -3.00 13.65 33.56
C ARG A 476 -2.72 12.28 32.94
N TYR A 477 -2.21 12.24 31.71
CA TYR A 477 -1.89 11.00 30.99
C TYR A 477 -0.43 10.55 31.21
N LYS A 478 0.31 11.24 32.09
CA LYS A 478 1.69 10.90 32.41
C LYS A 478 1.85 9.41 32.77
N GLY A 479 2.85 8.76 32.18
CA GLY A 479 3.17 7.34 32.33
C GLY A 479 2.36 6.41 31.43
N CYS A 480 1.42 6.93 30.63
CA CYS A 480 0.79 6.12 29.59
C CYS A 480 1.84 5.67 28.56
N ALA A 481 1.70 4.42 28.10
CA ALA A 481 2.52 3.84 27.05
C ALA A 481 2.31 4.57 25.72
N CYS A 482 1.08 5.01 25.44
CA CYS A 482 0.74 5.77 24.24
C CYS A 482 -0.45 6.71 24.48
N ILE A 483 -0.47 7.85 23.80
CA ILE A 483 -1.68 8.68 23.64
C ILE A 483 -2.03 8.87 22.16
N THR A 484 -3.32 8.99 21.85
CA THR A 484 -3.83 8.98 20.47
C THR A 484 -4.62 10.23 20.03
N PRO A 485 -4.15 11.47 20.31
CA PRO A 485 -4.92 12.67 19.97
C PRO A 485 -5.11 12.85 18.45
N ASN A 486 -6.25 13.40 18.05
CA ASN A 486 -6.40 13.92 16.69
C ASN A 486 -5.66 15.26 16.48
N ARG A 487 -5.58 15.70 15.22
CA ARG A 487 -4.94 16.97 14.84
C ARG A 487 -5.42 18.16 15.66
N LEU A 488 -6.72 18.25 15.93
CA LEU A 488 -7.31 19.37 16.67
C LEU A 488 -6.94 19.31 18.14
N GLU A 489 -7.03 18.14 18.76
CA GLU A 489 -6.59 17.85 20.12
C GLU A 489 -5.11 18.17 20.33
N ALA A 490 -4.23 17.62 19.49
CA ALA A 490 -2.80 17.89 19.55
C ALA A 490 -2.48 19.39 19.34
N SER A 491 -3.21 20.06 18.45
CA SER A 491 -3.05 21.51 18.23
C SER A 491 -3.43 22.33 19.48
N LEU A 492 -4.50 21.94 20.17
CA LEU A 492 -4.96 22.60 21.40
C LEU A 492 -4.00 22.34 22.57
N ALA A 493 -3.53 21.10 22.74
CA ALA A 493 -2.58 20.72 23.76
C ALA A 493 -1.23 21.45 23.64
N LEU A 494 -0.76 21.64 22.40
CA LEU A 494 0.52 22.29 22.14
C LEU A 494 0.42 23.81 21.92
N GLY A 495 -0.80 24.35 21.82
CA GLY A 495 -1.03 25.78 21.56
C GLY A 495 -0.55 26.26 20.19
N ARG A 496 -0.46 25.37 19.19
CA ARG A 496 -0.03 25.69 17.81
C ARG A 496 -0.87 24.95 16.78
N LYS A 497 -0.95 25.47 15.55
CA LYS A 497 -1.64 24.79 14.45
C LYS A 497 -0.74 23.72 13.83
N ILE A 498 -1.33 22.57 13.51
CA ILE A 498 -0.67 21.47 12.78
C ILE A 498 -1.26 21.44 11.37
N GLU A 499 -0.54 21.95 10.37
CA GLU A 499 -1.04 22.09 9.00
C GLU A 499 -0.44 21.07 8.03
N THR A 500 0.78 20.58 8.27
CA THR A 500 1.47 19.64 7.39
C THR A 500 1.73 18.29 8.08
N PRO A 501 1.97 17.21 7.30
CA PRO A 501 2.39 15.92 7.82
C PRO A 501 3.64 16.01 8.71
N GLU A 502 4.63 16.82 8.33
CA GLU A 502 5.88 17.03 9.08
C GLU A 502 5.61 17.73 10.41
N ALA A 503 4.74 18.74 10.43
CA ALA A 503 4.31 19.39 11.67
C ALA A 503 3.57 18.42 12.60
N GLY A 504 2.94 17.37 12.06
CA GLY A 504 2.34 16.29 12.83
C GLY A 504 3.37 15.41 13.55
N ILE A 505 4.51 15.14 12.91
CA ILE A 505 5.64 14.42 13.53
C ILE A 505 6.22 15.26 14.68
N GLU A 506 6.48 16.55 14.44
CA GLU A 506 6.94 17.46 15.49
C GLU A 506 5.94 17.54 16.65
N ALA A 507 4.64 17.54 16.36
CA ALA A 507 3.61 17.51 17.39
C ALA A 507 3.65 16.22 18.21
N ALA A 508 3.78 15.05 17.56
CA ALA A 508 3.93 13.78 18.26
C ALA A 508 5.16 13.79 19.20
N GLN A 509 6.30 14.32 18.74
CA GLN A 509 7.50 14.47 19.56
C GLN A 509 7.30 15.43 20.74
N ASP A 510 6.65 16.57 20.51
CA ASP A 510 6.39 17.55 21.56
C ASP A 510 5.42 17.04 22.63
N LEU A 511 4.47 16.18 22.25
CA LEU A 511 3.54 15.54 23.18
C LEU A 511 4.24 14.63 24.19
N LEU A 512 5.41 14.06 23.87
CA LEU A 512 6.21 13.27 24.81
C LEU A 512 6.64 14.08 26.04
N LYS A 513 6.69 15.42 25.95
CA LYS A 513 7.02 16.31 27.07
C LYS A 513 5.99 16.26 28.22
N PHE A 514 4.79 15.73 27.97
CA PHE A 514 3.80 15.47 29.02
C PHE A 514 4.11 14.21 29.84
N GLY A 515 5.20 13.49 29.52
CA GLY A 515 5.68 12.33 30.26
C GLY A 515 5.00 11.03 29.86
N VAL A 516 4.64 10.89 28.57
CA VAL A 516 4.14 9.65 27.95
C VAL A 516 5.25 8.99 27.14
N HIS A 517 5.23 7.66 27.00
CA HIS A 517 6.32 6.93 26.33
C HIS A 517 6.23 7.00 24.80
N SER A 518 5.03 7.19 24.25
CA SER A 518 4.79 7.39 22.82
C SER A 518 3.54 8.24 22.57
N ALA A 519 3.44 8.82 21.38
CA ALA A 519 2.27 9.56 20.93
C ALA A 519 1.99 9.25 19.46
N ILE A 520 0.71 9.03 19.12
CA ILE A 520 0.21 8.85 17.75
C ILE A 520 -0.80 9.96 17.48
N VAL A 521 -0.52 10.82 16.50
CA VAL A 521 -1.40 11.93 16.11
C VAL A 521 -2.13 11.55 14.83
N THR A 522 -3.47 11.47 14.86
CA THR A 522 -4.26 11.29 13.65
C THR A 522 -4.38 12.60 12.88
N LEU A 523 -4.04 12.58 11.59
CA LEU A 523 -3.91 13.76 10.72
C LEU A 523 -4.95 13.77 9.60
N ASP A 524 -6.10 13.14 9.82
CA ASP A 524 -7.19 13.00 8.84
C ASP A 524 -6.67 12.41 7.51
N ARG A 525 -6.89 13.11 6.39
CA ARG A 525 -6.44 12.73 5.04
C ARG A 525 -4.91 12.62 4.89
N ASP A 526 -4.15 13.15 5.84
CA ASP A 526 -2.68 13.10 5.79
C ASP A 526 -2.13 11.85 6.51
N GLY A 527 -3.01 11.00 7.08
CA GLY A 527 -2.65 9.75 7.73
C GLY A 527 -2.40 9.89 9.24
N MET A 528 -1.36 9.24 9.76
CA MET A 528 -1.03 9.24 11.18
C MET A 528 0.46 9.45 11.42
N ALA A 529 0.83 10.44 12.23
CA ALA A 529 2.20 10.67 12.66
C ALA A 529 2.44 10.06 14.04
N TRP A 530 3.65 9.59 14.32
CA TRP A 530 3.97 8.98 15.61
C TRP A 530 5.40 9.29 16.07
N ALA A 531 5.61 9.27 17.38
CA ALA A 531 6.91 9.43 18.02
C ALA A 531 7.01 8.60 19.32
N ARG A 532 8.23 8.20 19.67
CA ARG A 532 8.57 7.49 20.91
C ARG A 532 9.70 8.18 21.66
N GLU A 533 9.78 7.93 22.96
CA GLU A 533 10.84 8.46 23.82
C GLU A 533 12.26 8.00 23.45
N ASP A 534 12.40 6.88 22.74
CA ASP A 534 13.68 6.37 22.21
C ASP A 534 14.21 7.17 21.00
N GLY A 535 13.48 8.19 20.56
CA GLY A 535 13.81 9.05 19.44
C GLY A 535 13.28 8.57 18.09
N THR A 536 12.72 7.35 18.02
CA THR A 536 12.07 6.86 16.80
C THR A 536 10.76 7.60 16.55
N HIS A 537 10.50 7.87 15.28
CA HIS A 537 9.32 8.62 14.84
C HIS A 537 9.05 8.32 13.36
N GLY A 538 7.84 8.61 12.91
CA GLY A 538 7.48 8.40 11.53
C GLY A 538 6.08 8.88 11.20
N ILE A 539 5.67 8.60 9.98
CA ILE A 539 4.32 8.87 9.50
C ILE A 539 3.86 7.72 8.61
N SER A 540 2.59 7.36 8.74
CA SER A 540 1.89 6.44 7.84
C SER A 540 0.85 7.24 7.05
N PRO A 541 1.05 7.48 5.74
CA PRO A 541 0.07 8.18 4.92
C PRO A 541 -1.16 7.31 4.68
N ILE A 542 -2.36 7.90 4.64
CA ILE A 542 -3.58 7.16 4.30
C ILE A 542 -3.63 6.84 2.80
N LYS A 543 -4.18 5.68 2.43
CA LYS A 543 -4.56 5.40 1.03
C LYS A 543 -5.80 6.27 0.70
N PRO A 544 -5.86 6.96 -0.45
CA PRO A 544 -7.02 7.76 -0.83
C PRO A 544 -8.29 6.88 -0.89
N ARG A 545 -9.34 7.28 -0.16
CA ARG A 545 -10.65 6.60 -0.07
C ARG A 545 -11.80 7.61 -0.15
N GLU A 546 -13.00 7.15 -0.51
CA GLU A 546 -14.20 7.99 -0.46
C GLU A 546 -14.71 8.08 0.98
N VAL A 547 -14.66 9.28 1.56
CA VAL A 547 -15.11 9.52 2.95
C VAL A 547 -16.62 9.72 2.97
N TYR A 548 -17.32 8.88 3.72
CA TYR A 548 -18.77 8.94 3.89
C TYR A 548 -19.17 9.53 5.26
N ASP A 549 -18.61 9.02 6.36
CA ASP A 549 -18.84 9.50 7.74
C ASP A 549 -17.52 9.42 8.51
N ILE A 550 -17.26 10.34 9.43
CA ILE A 550 -16.05 10.35 10.27
C ILE A 550 -16.32 9.91 11.71
N THR A 551 -17.57 9.62 12.04
CA THR A 551 -18.01 9.29 13.39
C THR A 551 -17.53 7.88 13.78
N GLY A 552 -16.65 7.77 14.79
CA GLY A 552 -16.16 6.50 15.33
C GLY A 552 -14.70 6.17 14.96
N ALA A 553 -14.14 6.85 13.95
CA ALA A 553 -12.77 6.62 13.46
C ALA A 553 -11.70 6.61 14.57
N GLY A 554 -11.83 7.49 15.57
CA GLY A 554 -10.92 7.54 16.72
C GLY A 554 -11.01 6.30 17.62
N ASP A 555 -12.22 5.82 17.90
CA ASP A 555 -12.45 4.63 18.74
C ASP A 555 -11.86 3.38 18.08
N MET A 556 -11.95 3.26 16.74
CA MET A 556 -11.37 2.15 16.00
C MET A 556 -9.85 2.21 16.02
N VAL A 557 -9.28 3.40 15.86
CA VAL A 557 -7.84 3.60 15.97
C VAL A 557 -7.34 3.19 17.35
N LEU A 558 -8.00 3.62 18.43
CA LEU A 558 -7.67 3.19 19.78
C LEU A 558 -7.77 1.66 19.95
N SER A 559 -8.86 1.06 19.45
CA SER A 559 -9.10 -0.39 19.53
C SER A 559 -8.00 -1.19 18.82
N ILE A 560 -7.62 -0.78 17.62
CA ILE A 560 -6.60 -1.47 16.81
C ILE A 560 -5.22 -1.26 17.38
N ILE A 561 -4.91 -0.08 17.91
CA ILE A 561 -3.66 0.17 18.63
C ILE A 561 -3.58 -0.76 19.84
N GLY A 562 -4.65 -0.87 20.64
CA GLY A 562 -4.73 -1.79 21.77
C GLY A 562 -4.50 -3.25 21.39
N TYR A 563 -5.22 -3.73 20.37
CA TYR A 563 -5.04 -5.09 19.84
C TYR A 563 -3.60 -5.34 19.36
N SER A 564 -3.03 -4.39 18.64
CA SER A 564 -1.69 -4.50 18.05
C SER A 564 -0.60 -4.52 19.12
N VAL A 565 -0.74 -3.71 20.17
CA VAL A 565 0.17 -3.73 21.32
C VAL A 565 0.06 -5.06 22.07
N ALA A 566 -1.16 -5.58 22.29
CA ALA A 566 -1.34 -6.90 22.89
C ALA A 566 -0.69 -8.01 22.05
N ALA A 567 -0.75 -7.89 20.72
CA ALA A 567 -0.13 -8.82 19.78
C ALA A 567 1.40 -8.69 19.69
N GLY A 568 2.00 -7.71 20.38
CA GLY A 568 3.45 -7.47 20.38
C GLY A 568 3.99 -6.87 19.08
N LEU A 569 3.17 -6.11 18.35
CA LEU A 569 3.58 -5.43 17.13
C LEU A 569 4.51 -4.24 17.40
N GLU A 570 5.38 -3.95 16.45
CA GLU A 570 6.25 -2.77 16.47
C GLU A 570 5.48 -1.48 16.13
N ALA A 571 6.01 -0.33 16.53
CA ALA A 571 5.31 0.96 16.38
C ALA A 571 4.86 1.29 14.95
N SER A 572 5.70 0.99 13.95
CA SER A 572 5.35 1.19 12.54
C SER A 572 4.18 0.30 12.09
N GLN A 573 4.15 -0.96 12.54
CA GLN A 573 3.09 -1.93 12.26
C GLN A 573 1.77 -1.53 12.92
N ILE A 574 1.84 -1.09 14.18
CA ILE A 574 0.70 -0.57 14.93
C ILE A 574 0.05 0.58 14.16
N VAL A 575 0.84 1.58 13.75
CA VAL A 575 0.33 2.76 13.06
C VAL A 575 -0.20 2.40 11.67
N GLU A 576 0.43 1.47 10.95
CA GLU A 576 -0.05 1.01 9.65
C GLU A 576 -1.41 0.31 9.74
N LEU A 577 -1.56 -0.62 10.68
CA LEU A 577 -2.83 -1.33 10.87
C LEU A 577 -3.93 -0.39 11.38
N ALA A 578 -3.60 0.53 12.29
CA ALA A 578 -4.54 1.54 12.78
C ALA A 578 -4.99 2.50 11.66
N ASN A 579 -4.07 2.93 10.81
CA ASN A 579 -4.37 3.80 9.67
C ASN A 579 -5.22 3.07 8.61
N LEU A 580 -5.01 1.75 8.42
CA LEU A 580 -5.84 0.92 7.56
C LEU A 580 -7.28 0.84 8.08
N ALA A 581 -7.44 0.49 9.36
CA ALA A 581 -8.74 0.33 9.99
C ALA A 581 -9.52 1.65 10.06
N GLY A 582 -8.86 2.75 10.44
CA GLY A 582 -9.47 4.08 10.41
C GLY A 582 -9.93 4.48 9.00
N GLY A 583 -9.18 4.10 7.96
CA GLY A 583 -9.57 4.33 6.57
C GLY A 583 -10.79 3.52 6.12
N LEU A 584 -10.99 2.30 6.63
CA LEU A 584 -12.15 1.45 6.30
C LEU A 584 -13.43 1.91 7.01
N GLU A 585 -13.32 2.41 8.24
CA GLU A 585 -14.48 2.85 9.00
C GLU A 585 -15.12 4.10 8.38
N VAL A 586 -14.30 5.02 7.85
CA VAL A 586 -14.82 6.28 7.29
C VAL A 586 -15.66 6.12 6.02
N GLU A 587 -15.68 4.91 5.44
CA GLU A 587 -16.52 4.56 4.28
C GLU A 587 -17.96 4.16 4.68
N ARG A 588 -18.28 4.06 5.99
CA ARG A 588 -19.55 3.54 6.51
C ARG A 588 -20.35 4.60 7.26
N LEU A 589 -21.68 4.44 7.30
CA LEU A 589 -22.57 5.32 8.07
C LEU A 589 -22.63 4.93 9.55
N GLY A 590 -22.18 5.84 10.41
CA GLY A 590 -22.10 5.64 11.86
C GLY A 590 -21.08 4.60 12.30
N VAL A 591 -21.06 4.32 13.60
CA VAL A 591 -20.12 3.36 14.21
C VAL A 591 -20.47 1.94 13.77
N VAL A 592 -19.65 1.35 12.91
CA VAL A 592 -19.78 -0.04 12.44
C VAL A 592 -18.48 -0.77 12.76
N PRO A 593 -18.51 -1.80 13.63
CA PRO A 593 -17.31 -2.58 13.92
C PRO A 593 -16.71 -3.21 12.66
N LEU A 594 -15.39 -3.21 12.59
CA LEU A 594 -14.62 -3.95 11.58
C LEU A 594 -14.26 -5.31 12.16
N THR A 595 -14.57 -6.36 11.42
CA THR A 595 -14.23 -7.73 11.80
C THR A 595 -12.78 -8.04 11.41
N ARG A 596 -12.17 -8.99 12.13
CA ARG A 596 -10.85 -9.54 11.77
C ARG A 596 -10.79 -10.01 10.31
N LYS A 597 -11.88 -10.59 9.80
CA LYS A 597 -12.01 -11.04 8.41
C LYS A 597 -11.91 -9.89 7.41
N GLU A 598 -12.60 -8.78 7.67
CA GLU A 598 -12.56 -7.61 6.78
C GLU A 598 -11.18 -6.95 6.76
N LEU A 599 -10.47 -6.89 7.90
CA LEU A 599 -9.09 -6.40 7.94
C LEU A 599 -8.15 -7.28 7.10
N LEU A 600 -8.31 -8.60 7.17
CA LEU A 600 -7.57 -9.56 6.34
C LEU A 600 -7.87 -9.38 4.85
N GLU A 601 -9.15 -9.22 4.48
CA GLU A 601 -9.57 -8.95 3.10
C GLU A 601 -8.90 -7.68 2.55
N GLU A 602 -8.83 -6.62 3.35
CA GLU A 602 -8.22 -5.36 2.93
C GLU A 602 -6.69 -5.44 2.84
N LEU A 603 -6.02 -6.14 3.77
CA LEU A 603 -4.56 -6.31 3.75
C LEU A 603 -4.09 -7.10 2.52
N HIS A 604 -4.88 -8.08 2.08
CA HIS A 604 -4.63 -8.78 0.82
C HIS A 604 -4.79 -7.88 -0.42
N GLY A 605 -5.30 -6.66 -0.24
CA GLY A 605 -5.61 -5.71 -1.29
C GLY A 605 -6.85 -6.15 -2.07
N ASN A 606 -7.50 -5.22 -2.77
CA ASN A 606 -8.54 -5.48 -3.76
C ASN A 606 -7.99 -6.27 -5.00
N GLU A 607 -7.26 -7.35 -4.77
CA GLU A 607 -7.29 -8.53 -5.62
C GLU A 607 -8.68 -9.15 -5.40
N PRO A 608 -9.69 -8.91 -6.27
CA PRO A 608 -10.93 -9.67 -6.15
C PRO A 608 -10.52 -11.14 -6.13
N MET A 609 -11.02 -11.96 -5.19
CA MET A 609 -10.84 -13.42 -5.04
C MET A 609 -10.49 -14.18 -6.35
N ARG A 610 -9.31 -13.95 -6.93
CA ARG A 610 -8.84 -14.43 -8.25
C ARG A 610 -7.59 -15.26 -8.04
N HIS A 611 -6.82 -14.98 -6.99
CA HIS A 611 -5.70 -15.80 -6.53
C HIS A 611 -6.07 -16.86 -5.48
N LEU A 612 -7.22 -16.76 -4.80
CA LEU A 612 -7.70 -17.81 -3.87
C LEU A 612 -8.42 -18.99 -4.55
N LYS A 613 -8.71 -18.88 -5.84
CA LYS A 613 -9.35 -19.97 -6.58
C LYS A 613 -8.33 -21.03 -6.97
N ALA A 614 -7.10 -20.66 -7.32
CA ALA A 614 -6.05 -21.63 -7.62
C ALA A 614 -5.40 -22.11 -6.31
N LEU A 615 -5.70 -23.33 -5.89
CA LEU A 615 -5.20 -23.90 -4.63
C LEU A 615 -4.37 -25.15 -4.89
N ALA A 616 -3.35 -25.36 -4.05
CA ALA A 616 -2.71 -26.66 -3.95
C ALA A 616 -3.74 -27.68 -3.45
N CYS A 617 -3.57 -28.95 -3.84
CA CYS A 617 -4.58 -29.96 -3.57
C CYS A 617 -4.89 -30.14 -2.08
N ASP A 618 -3.91 -29.98 -1.18
CA ASP A 618 -4.13 -30.15 0.26
C ASP A 618 -4.92 -28.98 0.88
N ASP A 619 -4.62 -27.75 0.46
CA ASP A 619 -5.36 -26.55 0.89
C ASP A 619 -6.81 -26.58 0.38
N LEU A 620 -6.99 -27.02 -0.87
CA LEU A 620 -8.31 -27.23 -1.45
C LEU A 620 -9.13 -28.23 -0.62
N LEU A 621 -8.52 -29.33 -0.16
CA LEU A 621 -9.22 -30.33 0.63
C LEU A 621 -9.69 -29.77 1.98
N GLU A 622 -8.95 -28.87 2.60
CA GLU A 622 -9.38 -28.22 3.83
C GLU A 622 -10.59 -27.31 3.59
N GLU A 623 -10.56 -26.53 2.51
CA GLU A 623 -11.67 -25.63 2.17
C GLU A 623 -12.94 -26.40 1.77
N LEU A 624 -12.80 -27.49 1.02
CA LEU A 624 -13.91 -28.37 0.69
C LEU A 624 -14.52 -29.06 1.93
N ARG A 625 -13.72 -29.34 2.98
CA ARG A 625 -14.28 -29.84 4.26
C ARG A 625 -15.18 -28.79 4.92
N LYS A 626 -14.77 -27.52 4.94
CA LYS A 626 -15.56 -26.40 5.51
C LYS A 626 -16.88 -26.23 4.75
N ARG A 627 -16.84 -26.29 3.41
CA ARG A 627 -18.04 -26.20 2.57
C ARG A 627 -19.01 -27.37 2.77
N ARG A 628 -18.48 -28.59 2.88
CA ARG A 628 -19.30 -29.77 3.22
C ARG A 628 -19.96 -29.66 4.60
N GLN A 629 -19.28 -29.09 5.60
CA GLN A 629 -19.88 -28.85 6.92
C GLN A 629 -21.05 -27.86 6.86
N LYS A 630 -21.05 -26.96 5.87
CA LYS A 630 -22.18 -26.04 5.59
C LYS A 630 -23.29 -26.68 4.75
N GLY A 631 -23.11 -27.93 4.30
CA GLY A 631 -24.07 -28.64 3.46
C GLY A 631 -24.02 -28.25 1.97
N GLU A 632 -22.96 -27.59 1.51
CA GLU A 632 -22.79 -27.22 0.10
C GLU A 632 -22.47 -28.44 -0.78
N ARG A 633 -23.08 -28.52 -1.97
CA ARG A 633 -22.85 -29.58 -2.95
C ARG A 633 -21.65 -29.26 -3.85
N ILE A 634 -20.64 -30.12 -3.84
CA ILE A 634 -19.39 -29.93 -4.57
C ILE A 634 -19.46 -30.55 -5.96
N VAL A 635 -19.27 -29.74 -7.00
CA VAL A 635 -19.16 -30.15 -8.40
C VAL A 635 -17.70 -30.11 -8.83
N MET A 636 -17.26 -31.12 -9.57
CA MET A 636 -15.93 -31.14 -10.18
C MET A 636 -16.03 -31.33 -11.69
N THR A 637 -15.16 -30.64 -12.42
CA THR A 637 -14.88 -30.93 -13.82
C THR A 637 -13.37 -30.88 -14.06
N ASN A 638 -12.91 -31.30 -15.24
CA ASN A 638 -11.49 -31.28 -15.55
C ASN A 638 -11.21 -31.12 -17.04
N GLY A 639 -10.01 -30.62 -17.37
CA GLY A 639 -9.56 -30.53 -18.75
C GLY A 639 -8.24 -29.78 -18.92
N CYS A 640 -7.78 -29.70 -20.17
CA CYS A 640 -6.56 -28.97 -20.50
C CYS A 640 -6.78 -27.46 -20.66
N PHE A 641 -7.98 -27.00 -21.06
CA PHE A 641 -8.31 -25.57 -21.23
C PHE A 641 -7.25 -24.74 -21.97
N ASP A 642 -6.68 -25.32 -23.04
CA ASP A 642 -5.47 -24.81 -23.70
C ASP A 642 -5.68 -23.45 -24.38
N LEU A 643 -6.71 -23.34 -25.24
CA LEU A 643 -7.28 -22.05 -25.62
C LEU A 643 -8.73 -22.04 -25.18
N ILE A 644 -9.07 -21.17 -24.23
CA ILE A 644 -10.44 -21.00 -23.77
C ILE A 644 -11.27 -20.33 -24.88
N HIS A 645 -12.44 -20.89 -25.15
CA HIS A 645 -13.38 -20.41 -26.15
C HIS A 645 -14.81 -20.45 -25.56
N PRO A 646 -15.82 -19.84 -26.20
CA PRO A 646 -17.17 -19.75 -25.63
C PRO A 646 -17.76 -21.10 -25.20
N GLY A 647 -17.48 -22.18 -25.93
CA GLY A 647 -17.89 -23.54 -25.54
C GLY A 647 -17.36 -24.02 -24.17
N HIS A 648 -16.12 -23.67 -23.79
CA HIS A 648 -15.60 -23.98 -22.45
C HIS A 648 -16.33 -23.19 -21.37
N VAL A 649 -16.59 -21.90 -21.61
CA VAL A 649 -17.31 -21.03 -20.66
C VAL A 649 -18.73 -21.55 -20.41
N ALA A 650 -19.46 -21.88 -21.48
CA ALA A 650 -20.80 -22.46 -21.38
C ALA A 650 -20.81 -23.79 -20.61
N SER A 651 -19.82 -24.66 -20.87
CA SER A 651 -19.70 -25.96 -20.17
C SER A 651 -19.40 -25.78 -18.67
N LEU A 652 -18.58 -24.80 -18.31
CA LEU A 652 -18.27 -24.48 -16.90
C LEU A 652 -19.49 -23.89 -16.17
N GLN A 653 -20.26 -23.03 -16.84
CA GLN A 653 -21.52 -22.50 -16.30
C GLN A 653 -22.56 -23.60 -16.09
N GLU A 654 -22.70 -24.53 -17.05
CA GLU A 654 -23.56 -25.71 -16.90
C GLU A 654 -23.11 -26.60 -15.73
N ALA A 655 -21.80 -26.81 -15.56
CA ALA A 655 -21.27 -27.56 -14.43
C ALA A 655 -21.57 -26.85 -13.10
N ARG A 656 -21.34 -25.53 -13.01
CA ARG A 656 -21.63 -24.75 -11.80
C ARG A 656 -23.10 -24.80 -11.39
N ALA A 657 -24.02 -24.93 -12.34
CA ALA A 657 -25.45 -25.03 -12.08
C ALA A 657 -25.89 -26.35 -11.42
N LEU A 658 -25.02 -27.36 -11.35
CA LEU A 658 -25.32 -28.68 -10.77
C LEU A 658 -25.05 -28.76 -9.25
N GLY A 659 -24.50 -27.71 -8.64
CA GLY A 659 -24.21 -27.65 -7.21
C GLY A 659 -23.84 -26.23 -6.76
N ASP A 660 -23.18 -26.12 -5.60
CA ASP A 660 -22.92 -24.85 -4.91
C ASP A 660 -21.45 -24.40 -5.02
N CYS A 661 -20.54 -25.31 -5.38
CA CYS A 661 -19.12 -25.04 -5.52
C CYS A 661 -18.56 -25.81 -6.72
N LEU A 662 -17.96 -25.11 -7.70
CA LEU A 662 -17.30 -25.73 -8.85
C LEU A 662 -15.77 -25.76 -8.70
N VAL A 663 -15.22 -26.97 -8.69
CA VAL A 663 -13.78 -27.23 -8.74
C VAL A 663 -13.37 -27.67 -10.15
N VAL A 664 -12.33 -27.04 -10.70
CA VAL A 664 -11.77 -27.36 -12.01
C VAL A 664 -10.38 -28.00 -11.85
N GLY A 665 -10.27 -29.28 -12.19
CA GLY A 665 -8.97 -29.94 -12.34
C GLY A 665 -8.31 -29.52 -13.65
N LEU A 666 -7.21 -28.78 -13.56
CA LEU A 666 -6.42 -28.31 -14.69
C LEU A 666 -5.18 -29.21 -14.91
N ASN A 667 -5.04 -29.72 -16.12
CA ASN A 667 -3.85 -30.48 -16.52
C ASN A 667 -2.60 -29.59 -16.60
N SER A 668 -1.51 -29.96 -15.93
CA SER A 668 -0.20 -29.31 -16.03
C SER A 668 0.38 -29.37 -17.44
N ASP A 669 1.39 -28.55 -17.74
CA ASP A 669 2.08 -28.53 -19.02
C ASP A 669 2.69 -29.89 -19.36
N VAL A 670 3.22 -30.58 -18.36
CA VAL A 670 3.78 -31.93 -18.50
C VAL A 670 2.70 -32.91 -18.95
N SER A 671 1.55 -32.91 -18.27
CA SER A 671 0.44 -33.82 -18.60
C SER A 671 -0.18 -33.51 -19.96
N VAL A 672 -0.30 -32.23 -20.34
CA VAL A 672 -0.81 -31.83 -21.66
C VAL A 672 0.15 -32.23 -22.78
N ARG A 673 1.46 -32.07 -22.62
CA ARG A 673 2.47 -32.51 -23.61
C ARG A 673 2.39 -34.01 -23.86
N GLN A 674 2.18 -34.80 -22.80
CA GLN A 674 2.02 -36.26 -22.92
C GLN A 674 0.70 -36.64 -23.62
N LEU A 675 -0.39 -35.91 -23.37
CA LEU A 675 -1.71 -36.17 -23.96
C LEU A 675 -1.84 -35.71 -25.42
N LYS A 676 -1.26 -34.56 -25.78
CA LYS A 676 -1.52 -33.86 -27.05
C LYS A 676 -0.28 -33.62 -27.90
N GLY A 677 0.91 -33.98 -27.42
CA GLY A 677 2.19 -33.84 -28.14
C GLY A 677 3.02 -32.62 -27.70
N PRO A 678 4.28 -32.53 -28.13
CA PRO A 678 5.27 -31.59 -27.58
C PRO A 678 5.01 -30.11 -27.92
N GLN A 679 4.18 -29.83 -28.93
CA GLN A 679 3.81 -28.46 -29.34
C GLN A 679 2.60 -27.92 -28.56
N ARG A 680 2.13 -28.64 -27.53
CA ARG A 680 0.96 -28.29 -26.71
C ARG A 680 1.35 -28.44 -25.23
N PRO A 681 0.90 -27.55 -24.33
CA PRO A 681 -0.07 -26.49 -24.57
C PRO A 681 0.55 -25.24 -25.22
N VAL A 682 -0.31 -24.37 -25.79
CA VAL A 682 0.10 -23.08 -26.38
C VAL A 682 0.20 -22.00 -25.31
N ILE A 683 -0.69 -22.06 -24.31
CA ILE A 683 -0.65 -21.23 -23.11
C ILE A 683 -0.19 -22.13 -21.97
N ASP A 684 0.81 -21.71 -21.20
CA ASP A 684 1.31 -22.44 -20.05
C ASP A 684 0.24 -22.63 -18.97
N GLU A 685 0.51 -23.51 -18.02
CA GLU A 685 -0.40 -23.86 -16.94
C GLU A 685 -0.77 -22.67 -16.05
N GLU A 686 0.16 -21.72 -15.85
CA GLU A 686 -0.10 -20.47 -15.11
C GLU A 686 -1.11 -19.59 -15.85
N GLY A 687 -0.90 -19.34 -17.14
CA GLY A 687 -1.82 -18.55 -17.96
C GLY A 687 -3.20 -19.20 -18.06
N ARG A 688 -3.26 -20.54 -18.19
CA ARG A 688 -4.54 -21.27 -18.23
C ARG A 688 -5.27 -21.22 -16.89
N ALA A 689 -4.55 -21.36 -15.77
CA ALA A 689 -5.12 -21.22 -14.43
C ALA A 689 -5.69 -19.81 -14.23
N ALA A 690 -4.94 -18.76 -14.58
CA ALA A 690 -5.37 -17.37 -14.46
C ALA A 690 -6.66 -17.07 -15.25
N MET A 691 -6.79 -17.63 -16.46
CA MET A 691 -8.02 -17.47 -17.24
C MET A 691 -9.22 -18.19 -16.61
N LEU A 692 -9.02 -19.37 -16.01
CA LEU A 692 -10.08 -20.11 -15.34
C LEU A 692 -10.50 -19.46 -14.03
N THR A 693 -9.56 -18.96 -13.22
CA THR A 693 -9.88 -18.26 -11.96
C THR A 693 -10.58 -16.92 -12.20
N ALA A 694 -10.36 -16.29 -13.36
CA ALA A 694 -11.09 -15.09 -13.74
C ALA A 694 -12.59 -15.32 -14.03
N LEU A 695 -13.02 -16.56 -14.27
CA LEU A 695 -14.42 -16.87 -14.54
C LEU A 695 -15.24 -16.89 -13.23
N GLU A 696 -16.34 -16.15 -13.21
CA GLU A 696 -17.24 -16.05 -12.05
C GLU A 696 -17.79 -17.41 -11.61
N CYS A 697 -18.13 -18.28 -12.58
CA CYS A 697 -18.70 -19.60 -12.32
C CYS A 697 -17.72 -20.65 -11.76
N VAL A 698 -16.41 -20.36 -11.72
CA VAL A 698 -15.39 -21.27 -11.18
C VAL A 698 -15.11 -20.87 -9.75
N ASP A 699 -15.23 -21.78 -8.79
CA ASP A 699 -14.91 -21.50 -7.38
C ASP A 699 -13.45 -21.85 -7.07
N TYR A 700 -12.94 -22.98 -7.58
CA TYR A 700 -11.54 -23.38 -7.41
C TYR A 700 -10.95 -24.01 -8.68
N VAL A 701 -9.64 -23.88 -8.84
CA VAL A 701 -8.78 -24.51 -9.84
C VAL A 701 -7.69 -25.27 -9.11
N VAL A 702 -7.43 -26.51 -9.50
CA VAL A 702 -6.35 -27.33 -8.93
C VAL A 702 -5.56 -27.97 -10.06
N LEU A 703 -4.24 -27.82 -10.00
CA LEU A 703 -3.31 -28.39 -10.98
C LEU A 703 -3.02 -29.85 -10.66
N PHE A 704 -2.88 -30.68 -11.69
CA PHE A 704 -2.46 -32.07 -11.54
C PHE A 704 -1.57 -32.52 -12.72
N ASP A 705 -0.59 -33.38 -12.41
CA ASP A 705 0.45 -33.84 -13.34
C ASP A 705 0.11 -35.17 -14.01
N GLU A 706 -0.85 -35.91 -13.47
CA GLU A 706 -1.24 -37.21 -13.97
C GLU A 706 -1.99 -37.10 -15.30
N VAL A 707 -1.78 -38.09 -16.18
CA VAL A 707 -2.50 -38.21 -17.46
C VAL A 707 -3.99 -38.49 -17.23
N SER A 708 -4.31 -39.24 -16.17
CA SER A 708 -5.68 -39.55 -15.74
C SER A 708 -6.06 -38.67 -14.56
N VAL A 709 -7.30 -38.16 -14.55
CA VAL A 709 -7.84 -37.36 -13.44
C VAL A 709 -8.31 -38.22 -12.26
N GLU A 710 -8.34 -39.55 -12.39
CA GLU A 710 -8.87 -40.45 -11.36
C GLU A 710 -8.27 -40.26 -9.95
N PRO A 711 -6.94 -40.09 -9.79
CA PRO A 711 -6.35 -39.86 -8.46
C PRO A 711 -6.87 -38.57 -7.81
N LEU A 712 -7.04 -37.52 -8.61
CA LEU A 712 -7.58 -36.24 -8.13
C LEU A 712 -9.07 -36.37 -7.77
N VAL A 713 -9.86 -37.08 -8.58
CA VAL A 713 -11.28 -37.37 -8.27
C VAL A 713 -11.39 -38.18 -6.98
N GLN A 714 -10.49 -39.15 -6.75
CA GLN A 714 -10.47 -39.95 -5.52
C GLN A 714 -10.08 -39.16 -4.28
N ARG A 715 -9.24 -38.12 -4.41
CA ARG A 715 -8.91 -37.23 -3.29
C ARG A 715 -10.05 -36.25 -3.00
N ILE A 716 -10.57 -35.62 -4.05
CA ILE A 716 -11.59 -34.58 -3.93
C ILE A 716 -12.94 -35.16 -3.54
N MET A 717 -13.32 -36.31 -4.10
CA MET A 717 -14.59 -36.99 -3.83
C MET A 717 -15.80 -36.08 -4.08
N PRO A 718 -16.00 -35.59 -5.32
CA PRO A 718 -17.07 -34.65 -5.61
C PRO A 718 -18.46 -35.30 -5.54
N ASP A 719 -19.47 -34.51 -5.16
CA ASP A 719 -20.87 -34.94 -5.18
C ASP A 719 -21.41 -35.04 -6.61
N VAL A 720 -20.85 -34.24 -7.53
CA VAL A 720 -21.14 -34.28 -8.96
C VAL A 720 -19.86 -34.21 -9.78
N LEU A 721 -19.64 -35.16 -10.68
CA LEU A 721 -18.60 -35.09 -11.70
C LEU A 721 -19.23 -34.71 -13.04
N ALA A 722 -18.97 -33.48 -13.49
CA ALA A 722 -19.50 -32.93 -14.73
C ALA A 722 -18.47 -33.02 -15.86
N LYS A 723 -18.85 -33.59 -17.01
CA LYS A 723 -17.96 -33.68 -18.18
C LYS A 723 -18.70 -33.33 -19.46
N ALA A 724 -18.14 -32.41 -20.24
CA ALA A 724 -18.60 -32.17 -21.60
C ALA A 724 -18.17 -33.35 -22.48
N ALA A 725 -19.12 -34.23 -22.82
CA ALA A 725 -18.85 -35.47 -23.53
C ALA A 725 -20.03 -35.89 -24.41
N GLN A 726 -19.75 -36.58 -25.53
CA GLN A 726 -20.76 -37.16 -26.43
C GLN A 726 -21.09 -38.63 -26.10
N TYR A 727 -20.48 -39.19 -25.05
CA TYR A 727 -20.61 -40.58 -24.63
C TYR A 727 -21.38 -40.71 -23.32
N ALA A 728 -21.83 -41.92 -23.00
CA ALA A 728 -22.69 -42.17 -21.85
C ALA A 728 -21.92 -41.96 -20.51
N PRO A 729 -22.59 -41.57 -19.41
CA PRO A 729 -21.94 -41.26 -18.13
C PRO A 729 -21.01 -42.36 -17.59
N HIS A 730 -21.35 -43.64 -17.82
CA HIS A 730 -20.54 -44.79 -17.38
C HIS A 730 -19.17 -44.91 -18.06
N GLN A 731 -18.94 -44.13 -19.12
CA GLN A 731 -17.67 -44.09 -19.86
C GLN A 731 -16.78 -42.91 -19.41
N VAL A 732 -17.25 -42.07 -18.47
CA VAL A 732 -16.47 -40.96 -17.92
C VAL A 732 -15.44 -41.50 -16.92
N VAL A 733 -14.19 -41.10 -17.10
CA VAL A 733 -13.06 -41.40 -16.20
C VAL A 733 -13.38 -40.86 -14.80
N GLY A 734 -13.39 -41.74 -13.79
CA GLY A 734 -13.85 -41.43 -12.42
C GLY A 734 -15.30 -41.85 -12.10
N TYR A 735 -16.06 -42.41 -13.05
CA TYR A 735 -17.46 -42.81 -12.84
C TYR A 735 -17.67 -43.78 -11.67
N GLN A 736 -16.87 -44.86 -11.63
CA GLN A 736 -16.98 -45.88 -10.58
C GLN A 736 -16.69 -45.30 -9.19
N ILE A 737 -15.74 -44.36 -9.09
CA ILE A 737 -15.33 -43.72 -7.84
C ILE A 737 -16.47 -42.85 -7.30
N VAL A 738 -17.04 -42.00 -8.15
CA VAL A 738 -18.11 -41.07 -7.75
C VAL A 738 -19.39 -41.82 -7.37
N GLN A 739 -19.79 -42.82 -8.16
CA GLN A 739 -20.97 -43.65 -7.88
C GLN A 739 -20.84 -44.48 -6.59
N ALA A 740 -19.66 -45.06 -6.32
CA ALA A 740 -19.42 -45.83 -5.10
C ALA A 740 -19.57 -44.98 -3.82
N ASN A 741 -19.40 -43.66 -3.94
CA ASN A 741 -19.51 -42.71 -2.84
C ASN A 741 -20.84 -41.95 -2.81
N GLY A 742 -21.84 -42.40 -3.59
CA GLY A 742 -23.17 -41.80 -3.63
C GLY A 742 -23.28 -40.51 -4.45
N GLY A 743 -22.22 -40.13 -5.18
CA GLY A 743 -22.21 -38.99 -6.08
C GLY A 743 -22.81 -39.28 -7.46
N GLU A 744 -23.02 -38.23 -8.24
CA GLU A 744 -23.62 -38.27 -9.57
C GLU A 744 -22.60 -37.93 -10.67
N VAL A 745 -22.73 -38.54 -11.85
CA VAL A 745 -21.92 -38.19 -13.03
C VAL A 745 -22.82 -37.67 -14.12
N VAL A 746 -22.58 -36.43 -14.56
CA VAL A 746 -23.42 -35.72 -15.51
C VAL A 746 -22.63 -35.37 -16.77
N CYS A 747 -23.12 -35.82 -17.92
CA CYS A 747 -22.57 -35.39 -19.21
C CYS A 747 -23.27 -34.09 -19.65
N THR A 748 -22.53 -32.98 -19.65
CA THR A 748 -23.04 -31.66 -20.09
C THR A 748 -23.02 -31.54 -21.62
N LYS A 749 -23.75 -30.56 -22.17
CA LYS A 749 -23.89 -30.43 -23.64
C LYS A 749 -22.57 -30.02 -24.28
N MET A 750 -22.17 -30.73 -25.33
CA MET A 750 -21.04 -30.35 -26.16
C MET A 750 -21.43 -29.19 -27.10
N HIS A 751 -20.89 -28.00 -26.84
CA HIS A 751 -21.03 -26.82 -27.68
C HIS A 751 -20.01 -26.87 -28.84
N ASN A 752 -20.34 -27.62 -29.89
CA ASN A 752 -19.43 -28.00 -31.00
C ASN A 752 -19.06 -26.87 -31.99
N GLU A 753 -19.48 -25.63 -31.78
CA GLU A 753 -19.20 -24.54 -32.73
C GLU A 753 -17.73 -24.05 -32.69
N TYR A 754 -16.97 -24.41 -31.66
CA TYR A 754 -15.57 -24.02 -31.50
C TYR A 754 -14.76 -25.16 -30.86
N SER A 755 -13.66 -25.59 -31.49
CA SER A 755 -12.66 -26.45 -30.85
C SER A 755 -11.28 -25.81 -30.97
N THR A 756 -10.45 -25.92 -29.92
CA THR A 756 -9.08 -25.39 -29.96
C THR A 756 -8.30 -25.92 -31.17
N THR A 757 -8.49 -27.20 -31.52
CA THR A 757 -7.84 -27.83 -32.67
C THR A 757 -8.30 -27.23 -33.99
N SER A 758 -9.61 -26.99 -34.17
CA SER A 758 -10.14 -26.42 -35.41
C SER A 758 -9.75 -24.95 -35.59
N ILE A 759 -9.65 -24.18 -34.50
CA ILE A 759 -9.16 -22.79 -34.55
C ILE A 759 -7.70 -22.75 -35.01
N ILE A 760 -6.85 -23.61 -34.44
CA ILE A 760 -5.43 -23.66 -34.78
C ILE A 760 -5.22 -24.14 -36.21
N GLN A 761 -5.92 -25.20 -36.63
CA GLN A 761 -5.87 -25.68 -38.01
C GLN A 761 -6.34 -24.61 -39.00
N GLY A 762 -7.39 -23.86 -38.66
CA GLY A 762 -7.86 -22.72 -39.46
C GLY A 762 -6.82 -21.62 -39.61
N ILE A 763 -6.13 -21.25 -38.52
CA ILE A 763 -5.04 -20.25 -38.54
C ILE A 763 -3.85 -20.76 -39.38
N GLN A 764 -3.46 -22.03 -39.22
CA GLN A 764 -2.37 -22.63 -40.00
C GLN A 764 -2.70 -22.71 -41.49
N GLN A 765 -3.96 -23.00 -41.84
CA GLN A 765 -4.41 -23.03 -43.21
C GLN A 765 -4.43 -21.63 -43.83
N LEU A 766 -4.94 -20.62 -43.12
CA LEU A 766 -4.87 -19.22 -43.55
C LEU A 766 -3.43 -18.73 -43.72
N ALA A 767 -2.53 -19.09 -42.81
CA ALA A 767 -1.11 -18.76 -42.92
C ALA A 767 -0.45 -19.43 -44.14
N ALA A 768 -0.82 -20.68 -44.44
CA ALA A 768 -0.34 -21.40 -45.63
C ALA A 768 -0.90 -20.80 -46.93
N GLU A 769 -2.17 -20.38 -46.95
CA GLU A 769 -2.81 -19.70 -48.09
C GLU A 769 -2.18 -18.32 -48.35
N LEU A 770 -1.91 -17.54 -47.29
CA LEU A 770 -1.19 -16.25 -47.37
C LEU A 770 0.27 -16.42 -47.83
N ALA A 771 0.94 -17.48 -47.41
CA ALA A 771 2.29 -17.80 -47.88
C ALA A 771 2.29 -18.23 -49.36
N ALA A 772 1.23 -18.91 -49.83
CA ALA A 772 1.06 -19.29 -51.23
C ALA A 772 0.72 -18.08 -52.13
N ASP A 773 -0.09 -17.14 -51.66
CA ASP A 773 -0.42 -15.92 -52.42
C ASP A 773 0.76 -14.92 -52.51
N ASN A 774 1.64 -14.87 -51.50
CA ASN A 774 2.89 -14.09 -51.56
C ASN A 774 3.98 -14.71 -52.46
N SER A 775 3.74 -15.92 -52.98
CA SER A 775 4.67 -16.64 -53.88
C SER A 775 4.24 -16.61 -55.36
N LYS A 776 3.13 -15.93 -55.67
CA LYS A 776 2.70 -15.55 -57.03
C LYS A 776 2.97 -14.07 -57.25
#